data_AF-A0A2R4VXE4-F1
#
_entry.id   AF-A0A2R4VXE4-F1
#
_cell.length_a   1.000
_cell.length_b   1.000
_cell.length_c   1.000
_cell.angle_alpha   90.00
_cell.angle_beta   90.00
_cell.angle_gamma   90.00
#
_symmetry.space_group_name_H-M   'P 1'
#
loop_
_entity.id
_entity.type
_entity.pdbx_description
1 polymer ?
#
loop_
_entity_poly.entity_id
_entity_poly.type
_entity_poly.pdbx_seq_one_letter_code
_entity_poly.pdbx_strand_id
1 'polypeptide(L)'
;MTKNTDHSDSDFSNLIRHIQESRGIDFRGYKRTSLERRIRRRMEEVGCDSFASYHSFLEAHPQEFVDLLNTVLINVTSFFRDTDAWDVLRRDVVPRILERKGDNGSIRIWSIGCASGEEPYSLAILFAEVLGTVDFCRRVKIYATDLDDAALNTARHATYAMREVESVPEPLLERYFERTNNHYVFQRELRKCVIFGRHNVVSDAPISRIDLLICRNLLIYLEADTQAVVLPRLHYALVNDGFLFLGKAETQLARSRMFEPVDLKSRIFAKVPQEWRRTAGGSLSLASDAGNARTNQQARLMESIVDGSSTGYLAVNAEGLLVFANVHARRLFDVQETDIGRPFQDLTISYRPTELRSRIEEVRNSGRMVRIEHQPFTRPGAEPTRLTIEVAPLVSRDGKAFATLISFFDTSRVYLLQQEIEAAQESLETTIEELQSSNEELETTNEELQSTNEELETTNEELQSTNEELETMNEELRSTNEELEVANEEMRRQSEEAGEYRRYSESILRSIDVGIIVLDDNLTVQSWNRWSENIWGLRSEEVTGEPFLDLDIGLPVQRLRRPLQDILITEAPVDPLEMEAMDRRGRRITCRIRLSPLLFDNWLARGAVLIIEDVTERARSDAFTSYLGRIVGESLNEVYFLDSSTFTFHLVNKGAEEKLGYPLDALRQIALHDLMPDIDAIAFGRLVEPLLSGEKAEIVFETTIERSDRSVRQVELCMQYFPREQPPILVALAHDVTERQRIGMEDSRAETTSG
;
A
#
# COMPACT_ATOMS: atom_id res chain seq x y z
N MET A 1 11.11 -2.52 63.77
CA MET A 1 10.09 -2.59 62.69
C MET A 1 9.41 -1.24 62.40
N THR A 2 9.97 -0.11 62.83
CA THR A 2 9.34 1.23 62.77
C THR A 2 9.88 2.16 61.66
N LYS A 3 10.81 1.70 60.80
CA LYS A 3 11.43 2.53 59.75
C LYS A 3 10.77 2.45 58.37
N ASN A 4 9.89 1.47 58.10
CA ASN A 4 9.25 1.33 56.78
C ASN A 4 7.93 2.11 56.62
N THR A 5 7.33 2.58 57.72
CA THR A 5 6.04 3.29 57.67
C THR A 5 6.18 4.76 57.23
N ASP A 6 7.24 5.47 57.63
CA ASP A 6 7.44 6.88 57.27
C ASP A 6 7.75 7.09 55.78
N HIS A 7 8.53 6.19 55.15
CA HIS A 7 8.82 6.30 53.72
C HIS A 7 7.59 6.01 52.85
N SER A 8 6.81 4.99 53.20
CA SER A 8 5.57 4.70 52.47
C SER A 8 4.55 5.86 52.55
N ASP A 9 4.55 6.63 53.64
CA ASP A 9 3.62 7.75 53.84
C ASP A 9 4.03 8.99 53.02
N SER A 10 5.34 9.23 52.92
CA SER A 10 5.93 10.25 52.04
C SER A 10 5.71 9.92 50.57
N ASP A 11 5.98 8.68 50.16
CA ASP A 11 5.86 8.25 48.75
C ASP A 11 4.39 8.29 48.28
N PHE A 12 3.46 7.89 49.14
CA PHE A 12 2.02 8.03 48.86
C PHE A 12 1.62 9.50 48.70
N SER A 13 2.08 10.38 49.60
CA SER A 13 1.75 11.80 49.54
C SER A 13 2.31 12.47 48.28
N ASN A 14 3.51 12.07 47.84
CA ASN A 14 4.11 12.51 46.59
C ASN A 14 3.32 12.02 45.37
N LEU A 15 2.90 10.75 45.35
CA LEU A 15 2.04 10.21 44.30
C LEU A 15 0.71 10.98 44.20
N ILE A 16 0.06 11.27 45.32
CA ILE A 16 -1.19 12.05 45.34
C ILE A 16 -0.97 13.47 44.80
N ARG A 17 0.12 14.13 45.21
CA ARG A 17 0.48 15.46 44.71
C ARG A 17 0.74 15.44 43.20
N HIS A 18 1.45 14.43 42.70
CA HIS A 18 1.66 14.26 41.27
C HIS A 18 0.34 14.07 40.51
N ILE A 19 -0.57 13.22 40.99
CA ILE A 19 -1.88 13.05 40.35
C ILE A 19 -2.67 14.37 40.34
N GLN A 20 -2.59 15.15 41.43
CA GLN A 20 -3.21 16.46 41.51
C GLN A 20 -2.61 17.44 40.48
N GLU A 21 -1.28 17.53 40.38
CA GLU A 21 -0.57 18.40 39.43
C GLU A 21 -0.85 17.99 37.97
N SER A 22 -0.85 16.68 37.67
CA SER A 22 -0.98 16.17 36.29
C SER A 22 -2.42 16.07 35.77
N ARG A 23 -3.42 15.90 36.65
CA ARG A 23 -4.83 15.70 36.24
C ARG A 23 -5.80 16.71 36.85
N GLY A 24 -5.35 17.57 37.75
CA GLY A 24 -6.20 18.54 38.43
C GLY A 24 -7.21 17.88 39.39
N ILE A 25 -6.95 16.65 39.82
CA ILE A 25 -7.84 15.90 40.72
C ILE A 25 -7.27 15.97 42.14
N ASP A 26 -7.97 16.70 43.00
CA ASP A 26 -7.56 16.89 44.39
C ASP A 26 -8.14 15.79 45.29
N PHE A 27 -7.27 14.87 45.71
CA PHE A 27 -7.62 13.80 46.66
C PHE A 27 -7.41 14.18 48.13
N ARG A 28 -6.97 15.40 48.47
CA ARG A 28 -6.68 15.79 49.88
C ARG A 28 -7.90 15.73 50.79
N GLY A 29 -9.11 15.79 50.22
CA GLY A 29 -10.38 15.62 50.93
C GLY A 29 -10.92 14.18 50.97
N TYR A 30 -10.22 13.20 50.35
CA TYR A 30 -10.64 11.80 50.31
C TYR A 30 -10.06 11.01 51.47
N LYS A 31 -10.77 9.95 51.88
CA LYS A 31 -10.34 9.03 52.93
C LYS A 31 -9.04 8.32 52.54
N ARG A 32 -7.95 8.72 53.18
CA ARG A 32 -6.58 8.23 52.92
C ARG A 32 -6.51 6.70 52.86
N THR A 33 -7.08 6.02 53.86
CA THR A 33 -7.06 4.55 53.97
C THR A 33 -7.77 3.83 52.83
N SER A 34 -8.85 4.42 52.29
CA SER A 34 -9.59 3.83 51.18
C SER A 34 -8.90 4.07 49.84
N LEU A 35 -8.33 5.27 49.68
CA LEU A 35 -7.55 5.65 48.51
C LEU A 35 -6.29 4.79 48.39
N GLU A 36 -5.51 4.70 49.48
CA GLU A 36 -4.28 3.91 49.54
C GLU A 36 -4.52 2.44 49.18
N ARG A 37 -5.57 1.82 49.72
CA ARG A 37 -5.92 0.43 49.43
C ARG A 37 -6.24 0.20 47.94
N ARG A 38 -6.89 1.16 47.27
CA ARG A 38 -7.26 1.06 45.85
C ARG A 38 -6.05 1.22 44.95
N ILE A 39 -5.20 2.19 45.27
CA ILE A 39 -3.95 2.41 44.54
C ILE A 39 -3.04 1.19 44.68
N ARG A 40 -2.89 0.62 45.89
CA ARG A 40 -2.12 -0.61 46.09
C ARG A 40 -2.65 -1.79 45.25
N ARG A 41 -3.96 -1.95 45.15
CA ARG A 41 -4.54 -2.97 44.27
C ARG A 41 -4.17 -2.73 42.80
N ARG A 42 -4.24 -1.48 42.32
CA ARG A 42 -3.84 -1.17 40.94
C ARG A 42 -2.35 -1.42 40.70
N MET A 43 -1.51 -1.07 41.68
CA MET A 43 -0.08 -1.35 41.66
C MET A 43 0.20 -2.85 41.54
N GLU A 44 -0.53 -3.69 42.29
CA GLU A 44 -0.40 -5.15 42.18
C GLU A 44 -0.78 -5.66 40.77
N GLU A 45 -1.80 -5.07 40.13
CA GLU A 45 -2.24 -5.44 38.77
C GLU A 45 -1.18 -5.10 37.69
N VAL A 46 -0.44 -4.00 37.86
CA VAL A 46 0.64 -3.59 36.94
C VAL A 46 2.03 -4.05 37.37
N GLY A 47 2.14 -4.82 38.45
CA GLY A 47 3.42 -5.36 38.95
C GLY A 47 4.35 -4.33 39.58
N CYS A 48 3.82 -3.30 40.23
CA CYS A 48 4.58 -2.27 40.93
C CYS A 48 4.64 -2.52 42.45
N ASP A 49 5.85 -2.57 43.00
CA ASP A 49 6.09 -3.01 44.40
C ASP A 49 5.98 -1.87 45.42
N SER A 50 6.05 -0.62 44.97
CA SER A 50 6.08 0.60 45.81
C SER A 50 5.39 1.78 45.17
N PHE A 51 4.95 2.76 45.97
CA PHE A 51 4.34 3.99 45.43
C PHE A 51 5.34 4.79 44.57
N ALA A 52 6.62 4.76 44.90
CA ALA A 52 7.66 5.39 44.09
C ALA A 52 7.82 4.72 42.72
N SER A 53 7.87 3.38 42.66
CA SER A 53 7.92 2.66 41.38
C SER A 53 6.66 2.89 40.54
N TYR A 54 5.50 2.99 41.18
CA TYR A 54 4.25 3.27 40.48
C TYR A 54 4.16 4.73 40.00
N HIS A 55 4.71 5.67 40.76
CA HIS A 55 4.85 7.07 40.34
C HIS A 55 5.72 7.19 39.08
N SER A 56 6.89 6.55 39.04
CA SER A 56 7.71 6.49 37.83
C SER A 56 7.02 5.76 36.66
N PHE A 57 6.21 4.74 36.96
CA PHE A 57 5.43 4.02 35.94
C PHE A 57 4.36 4.92 35.30
N LEU A 58 3.68 5.76 36.09
CA LEU A 58 2.72 6.76 35.60
C LEU A 58 3.37 7.84 34.72
N GLU A 59 4.59 8.27 35.08
CA GLU A 59 5.36 9.23 34.26
C GLU A 59 5.73 8.63 32.89
N ALA A 60 6.12 7.35 32.85
CA ALA A 60 6.46 6.65 31.61
C ALA A 60 5.24 6.25 30.76
N HIS A 61 4.07 6.04 31.38
CA HIS A 61 2.86 5.57 30.70
C HIS A 61 1.65 6.46 31.03
N PRO A 62 1.47 7.60 30.33
CA PRO A 62 0.38 8.54 30.61
C PRO A 62 -1.03 7.93 30.51
N GLN A 63 -1.21 6.84 29.76
CA GLN A 63 -2.47 6.11 29.64
C GLN A 63 -2.88 5.41 30.95
N GLU A 64 -1.92 5.00 31.78
CA GLU A 64 -2.19 4.32 33.07
C GLU A 64 -2.99 5.20 34.05
N PHE A 65 -2.90 6.53 33.91
CA PHE A 65 -3.75 7.44 34.68
C PHE A 65 -5.24 7.14 34.53
N VAL A 66 -5.68 6.72 33.34
CA VAL A 66 -7.09 6.40 33.09
C VAL A 66 -7.52 5.20 33.95
N ASP A 67 -6.72 4.14 33.96
CA ASP A 67 -7.03 2.93 34.72
C ASP A 67 -6.88 3.13 36.23
N LEU A 68 -5.89 3.91 36.65
CA LEU A 68 -5.73 4.34 38.04
C LEU A 68 -6.98 5.08 38.52
N LEU A 69 -7.42 6.08 37.75
CA LEU A 69 -8.60 6.87 38.09
C LEU A 69 -9.86 6.00 38.10
N ASN A 70 -10.05 5.11 37.12
CA ASN A 70 -11.15 4.13 37.12
C ASN A 70 -11.14 3.19 38.34
N THR A 71 -9.95 2.91 38.90
CA THR A 71 -9.81 2.05 40.08
C THR A 71 -10.06 2.81 41.39
N VAL A 72 -9.61 4.07 41.43
CA VAL A 72 -9.67 4.97 42.59
C VAL A 72 -11.04 5.61 42.73
N LEU A 73 -11.54 6.23 41.67
CA LEU A 73 -12.89 6.74 41.53
C LEU A 73 -13.77 5.53 41.21
N ILE A 74 -14.57 5.04 42.17
CA ILE A 74 -15.49 3.94 41.84
C ILE A 74 -16.57 4.50 40.92
N ASN A 75 -16.38 4.30 39.63
CA ASN A 75 -17.32 4.67 38.59
C ASN A 75 -18.44 3.62 38.40
N VAL A 76 -18.55 2.62 39.28
CA VAL A 76 -19.61 1.60 39.23
C VAL A 76 -20.95 2.24 39.60
N THR A 77 -21.68 2.60 38.56
CA THR A 77 -23.07 3.04 38.59
C THR A 77 -23.93 2.05 37.80
N SER A 78 -25.25 2.17 37.95
CA SER A 78 -26.23 1.34 37.24
C SER A 78 -27.54 2.11 37.14
N PHE A 79 -28.31 1.85 36.09
CA PHE A 79 -29.63 2.45 35.94
C PHE A 79 -30.52 2.07 37.12
N PHE A 80 -31.26 3.06 37.63
CA PHE A 80 -32.17 2.90 38.77
C PHE A 80 -31.53 2.27 40.01
N ARG A 81 -30.24 2.52 40.26
CA ARG A 81 -29.54 2.05 41.47
C ARG A 81 -30.34 2.38 42.74
N ASP A 82 -30.58 1.39 43.58
CA ASP A 82 -31.53 1.44 44.71
C ASP A 82 -32.97 1.78 44.26
N THR A 83 -33.60 0.89 43.50
CA THR A 83 -34.94 1.07 42.90
C THR A 83 -36.00 1.63 43.88
N ASP A 84 -36.05 1.13 45.11
CA ASP A 84 -36.94 1.64 46.18
C ASP A 84 -36.90 3.17 46.34
N ALA A 85 -35.71 3.77 46.20
CA ALA A 85 -35.52 5.22 46.37
C ALA A 85 -36.06 6.01 45.17
N TRP A 86 -35.98 5.45 43.96
CA TRP A 86 -36.57 6.04 42.75
C TRP A 86 -38.09 6.03 42.81
N ASP A 87 -38.70 5.01 43.43
CA ASP A 87 -40.15 4.97 43.64
C ASP A 87 -40.62 6.04 44.64
N VAL A 88 -39.85 6.30 45.70
CA VAL A 88 -40.11 7.44 46.60
C VAL A 88 -39.98 8.76 45.85
N LEU A 89 -38.94 8.91 45.03
CA LEU A 89 -38.76 10.11 44.21
C LEU A 89 -39.95 10.33 43.27
N ARG A 90 -40.42 9.26 42.58
CA ARG A 90 -41.58 9.27 41.69
C ARG A 90 -42.87 9.65 42.41
N ARG A 91 -43.11 9.08 43.60
CA ARG A 91 -44.39 9.23 44.32
C ARG A 91 -44.46 10.52 45.14
N ASP A 92 -43.39 10.89 45.82
CA ASP A 92 -43.44 11.90 46.89
C ASP A 92 -42.73 13.22 46.50
N VAL A 93 -41.71 13.17 45.63
CA VAL A 93 -40.88 14.35 45.29
C VAL A 93 -41.28 14.97 43.97
N VAL A 94 -41.31 14.18 42.89
CA VAL A 94 -41.62 14.69 41.54
C VAL A 94 -42.96 15.43 41.51
N PRO A 95 -44.07 14.90 42.07
CA PRO A 95 -45.35 15.61 42.08
C PRO A 95 -45.29 16.96 42.79
N ARG A 96 -44.56 17.05 43.92
CA ARG A 96 -44.40 18.32 44.66
C ARG A 96 -43.61 19.36 43.85
N ILE A 97 -42.59 18.92 43.10
CA ILE A 97 -41.85 19.81 42.19
C ILE A 97 -42.77 20.32 41.08
N LEU A 98 -43.58 19.42 40.49
CA LEU A 98 -44.51 19.78 39.42
C LEU A 98 -45.59 20.75 39.89
N GLU A 99 -46.22 20.48 41.04
CA GLU A 99 -47.23 21.34 41.65
C GLU A 99 -46.70 22.76 41.90
N ARG A 100 -45.48 22.87 42.46
CA ARG A 100 -44.85 24.17 42.74
C ARG A 100 -44.51 24.97 41.48
N LYS A 101 -44.12 24.28 40.41
CA LYS A 101 -43.72 24.91 39.15
C LYS A 101 -44.91 25.25 38.25
N GLY A 102 -46.08 24.66 38.49
CA GLY A 102 -47.23 24.75 37.61
C GLY A 102 -46.94 24.17 36.22
N ASP A 103 -47.80 24.42 35.23
CA ASP A 103 -47.71 23.75 33.92
C ASP A 103 -46.57 24.24 33.01
N ASN A 104 -46.05 25.46 33.25
CA ASN A 104 -45.02 26.08 32.41
C ASN A 104 -43.69 26.34 33.14
N GLY A 105 -43.57 26.01 34.43
CA GLY A 105 -42.34 26.25 35.17
C GLY A 105 -41.20 25.34 34.72
N SER A 106 -40.01 25.93 34.53
CA SER A 106 -38.78 25.20 34.23
C SER A 106 -38.24 24.49 35.47
N ILE A 107 -37.83 23.23 35.29
CA ILE A 107 -37.33 22.33 36.32
C ILE A 107 -35.84 22.11 36.08
N ARG A 108 -35.03 22.41 37.08
CA ARG A 108 -33.57 22.26 37.02
C ARG A 108 -33.14 21.17 38.00
N ILE A 109 -32.47 20.15 37.49
CA ILE A 109 -32.00 19.00 38.26
C ILE A 109 -30.48 18.97 38.18
N TRP A 110 -29.78 18.63 39.25
CA TRP A 110 -28.34 18.48 39.24
C TRP A 110 -27.93 17.14 39.82
N SER A 111 -27.31 16.27 39.01
CA SER A 111 -26.68 15.01 39.44
C SER A 111 -25.17 15.22 39.56
N ILE A 112 -24.64 15.05 40.76
CA ILE A 112 -23.22 15.22 41.12
C ILE A 112 -22.60 13.84 41.30
N GLY A 113 -21.48 13.59 40.63
CA GLY A 113 -20.86 12.27 40.57
C GLY A 113 -21.59 11.35 39.60
N CYS A 114 -21.90 11.85 38.40
CA CYS A 114 -22.76 11.14 37.44
C CYS A 114 -22.11 9.94 36.74
N ALA A 115 -20.79 9.75 36.88
CA ALA A 115 -20.00 8.70 36.24
C ALA A 115 -20.35 8.56 34.74
N SER A 116 -20.66 7.35 34.27
CA SER A 116 -21.02 7.02 32.89
C SER A 116 -22.45 7.40 32.48
N GLY A 117 -23.18 8.15 33.30
CA GLY A 117 -24.45 8.79 32.92
C GLY A 117 -25.73 8.03 33.27
N GLU A 118 -25.66 6.86 33.87
CA GLU A 118 -26.83 6.02 34.18
C GLU A 118 -27.80 6.72 35.15
N GLU A 119 -27.30 7.49 36.12
CA GLU A 119 -28.14 8.25 37.07
C GLU A 119 -28.91 9.41 36.40
N PRO A 120 -28.27 10.34 35.66
CA PRO A 120 -29.01 11.40 34.98
C PRO A 120 -29.95 10.87 33.88
N TYR A 121 -29.65 9.73 33.25
CA TYR A 121 -30.60 9.09 32.33
C TYR A 121 -31.76 8.39 33.05
N SER A 122 -31.53 7.80 34.22
CA SER A 122 -32.62 7.30 35.07
C SER A 122 -33.56 8.43 35.49
N LEU A 123 -33.03 9.62 35.78
CA LEU A 123 -33.82 10.83 36.00
C LEU A 123 -34.60 11.27 34.76
N ALA A 124 -33.95 11.28 33.59
CA ALA A 124 -34.61 11.64 32.34
C ALA A 124 -35.81 10.72 32.06
N ILE A 125 -35.62 9.40 32.21
CA ILE A 125 -36.69 8.41 32.09
C ILE A 125 -37.77 8.68 33.15
N LEU A 126 -37.41 8.88 34.42
CA LEU A 126 -38.37 9.12 35.50
C LEU A 126 -39.26 10.35 35.24
N PHE A 127 -38.69 11.45 34.76
CA PHE A 127 -39.49 12.65 34.48
C PHE A 127 -40.27 12.50 33.17
N ALA A 128 -39.74 11.79 32.15
CA ALA A 128 -40.45 11.51 30.90
C ALA A 128 -41.67 10.58 31.10
N GLU A 129 -41.49 9.43 31.77
CA GLU A 129 -42.23 9.13 33.00
C GLU A 129 -43.61 9.76 33.23
N VAL A 130 -43.51 10.86 33.96
CA VAL A 130 -44.61 11.55 34.64
C VAL A 130 -45.14 12.70 33.79
N LEU A 131 -44.30 13.33 32.97
CA LEU A 131 -44.65 14.50 32.14
C LEU A 131 -45.02 14.14 30.70
N GLY A 132 -44.57 12.99 30.20
CA GLY A 132 -44.44 12.74 28.76
C GLY A 132 -43.17 13.34 28.18
N THR A 133 -42.71 12.78 27.06
CA THR A 133 -41.44 13.15 26.41
C THR A 133 -41.41 14.60 25.92
N VAL A 134 -42.51 15.10 25.36
CA VAL A 134 -42.60 16.48 24.83
C VAL A 134 -42.45 17.51 25.96
N ASP A 135 -43.20 17.34 27.05
CA ASP A 135 -43.15 18.26 28.19
C ASP A 135 -41.86 18.15 28.97
N PHE A 136 -41.29 16.94 29.09
CA PHE A 136 -39.94 16.75 29.60
C PHE A 136 -38.93 17.59 28.82
N CYS A 137 -38.89 17.47 27.49
CA CYS A 137 -37.91 18.16 26.65
C CYS A 137 -38.03 19.69 26.73
N ARG A 138 -39.25 20.20 26.91
CA ARG A 138 -39.55 21.64 27.04
C ARG A 138 -39.18 22.19 28.42
N ARG A 139 -39.42 21.44 29.49
CA ARG A 139 -39.43 21.99 30.86
C ARG A 139 -38.22 21.59 31.70
N VAL A 140 -37.62 20.42 31.45
CA VAL A 140 -36.60 19.85 32.32
C VAL A 140 -35.20 20.05 31.74
N LYS A 141 -34.28 20.51 32.59
CA LYS A 141 -32.84 20.54 32.31
C LYS A 141 -32.10 19.82 33.43
N ILE A 142 -31.33 18.80 33.06
CA ILE A 142 -30.53 17.99 33.97
C ILE A 142 -29.07 18.39 33.78
N TYR A 143 -28.45 18.97 34.79
CA TYR A 143 -27.01 19.16 34.86
C TYR A 143 -26.41 17.90 35.46
N ALA A 144 -25.47 17.28 34.77
CA ALA A 144 -24.81 16.06 35.22
C ALA A 144 -23.31 16.34 35.26
N THR A 145 -22.70 16.19 36.42
CA THR A 145 -21.30 16.60 36.60
C THR A 145 -20.47 15.54 37.29
N ASP A 146 -19.22 15.42 36.85
CA ASP A 146 -18.23 14.50 37.42
C ASP A 146 -16.82 15.11 37.38
N LEU A 147 -15.88 14.50 38.09
CA LEU A 147 -14.44 14.80 37.98
C LEU A 147 -13.77 13.97 36.87
N ASP A 148 -14.36 12.82 36.49
CA ASP A 148 -13.80 11.92 35.50
C ASP A 148 -14.28 12.25 34.07
N ASP A 149 -13.37 12.78 33.25
CA ASP A 149 -13.65 13.13 31.85
C ASP A 149 -13.92 11.90 30.96
N ALA A 150 -13.33 10.74 31.26
CA ALA A 150 -13.57 9.51 30.48
C ALA A 150 -14.98 8.97 30.74
N ALA A 151 -15.43 8.99 31.99
CA ALA A 151 -16.79 8.66 32.37
C ALA A 151 -17.80 9.64 31.73
N LEU A 152 -17.52 10.95 31.77
CA LEU A 152 -18.34 11.98 31.12
C LEU A 152 -18.43 11.78 29.60
N ASN A 153 -17.35 11.36 28.95
CA ASN A 153 -17.38 11.07 27.52
C ASN A 153 -18.27 9.87 27.21
N THR A 154 -18.21 8.81 28.01
CA THR A 154 -19.14 7.67 27.89
C THR A 154 -20.59 8.13 28.07
N ALA A 155 -20.85 8.94 29.09
CA ALA A 155 -22.16 9.52 29.35
C ALA A 155 -22.67 10.38 28.18
N ARG A 156 -21.81 11.19 27.56
CA ARG A 156 -22.16 12.00 26.39
C ARG A 156 -22.57 11.16 25.18
N HIS A 157 -21.90 10.03 24.94
CA HIS A 157 -22.24 9.12 23.84
C HIS A 157 -23.52 8.33 24.09
N ALA A 158 -23.90 8.15 25.37
CA ALA A 158 -25.15 7.54 25.79
C ALA A 158 -25.38 6.15 25.16
N THR A 159 -24.30 5.39 24.96
CA THR A 159 -24.30 4.08 24.33
C THR A 159 -23.80 3.06 25.35
N TYR A 160 -24.63 2.05 25.62
CA TYR A 160 -24.43 1.10 26.72
C TYR A 160 -24.47 -0.35 26.22
N ALA A 161 -23.65 -1.21 26.81
CA ALA A 161 -23.69 -2.64 26.57
C ALA A 161 -24.89 -3.30 27.27
N MET A 162 -25.27 -4.50 26.84
CA MET A 162 -26.40 -5.25 27.42
C MET A 162 -26.30 -5.43 28.94
N ARG A 163 -25.09 -5.67 29.47
CA ARG A 163 -24.84 -5.82 30.91
C ARG A 163 -25.08 -4.53 31.71
N GLU A 164 -24.93 -3.36 31.08
CA GLU A 164 -25.04 -2.04 31.74
C GLU A 164 -26.50 -1.59 31.85
N VAL A 165 -27.36 -2.06 30.93
CA VAL A 165 -28.80 -1.80 30.93
C VAL A 165 -29.63 -2.91 31.59
N GLU A 166 -28.99 -3.96 32.14
CA GLU A 166 -29.68 -5.12 32.74
C GLU A 166 -30.65 -4.72 33.88
N SER A 167 -30.35 -3.64 34.60
CA SER A 167 -31.20 -3.12 35.67
C SER A 167 -32.38 -2.27 35.19
N VAL A 168 -32.46 -1.95 33.89
CA VAL A 168 -33.58 -1.21 33.30
C VAL A 168 -34.74 -2.16 33.04
N PRO A 169 -35.96 -1.89 33.56
CA PRO A 169 -37.15 -2.68 33.23
C PRO A 169 -37.40 -2.72 31.72
N GLU A 170 -37.72 -3.91 31.20
CA GLU A 170 -37.92 -4.16 29.75
C GLU A 170 -38.85 -3.15 29.06
N PRO A 171 -40.02 -2.75 29.63
CA PRO A 171 -40.88 -1.74 29.00
C PRO A 171 -40.26 -0.34 28.89
N LEU A 172 -39.32 0.00 29.79
CA LEU A 172 -38.58 1.27 29.73
C LEU A 172 -37.44 1.15 28.73
N LEU A 173 -36.78 0.00 28.67
CA LEU A 173 -35.68 -0.27 27.74
C LEU A 173 -36.16 -0.15 26.29
N GLU A 174 -37.27 -0.80 25.94
CA GLU A 174 -37.86 -0.74 24.59
C GLU A 174 -38.28 0.66 24.17
N ARG A 175 -38.74 1.49 25.12
CA ARG A 175 -39.28 2.81 24.81
C ARG A 175 -38.25 3.92 24.82
N TYR A 176 -37.16 3.80 25.57
CA TYR A 176 -36.19 4.89 25.76
C TYR A 176 -34.80 4.61 25.18
N PHE A 177 -34.57 3.39 24.67
CA PHE A 177 -33.32 3.01 24.03
C PHE A 177 -33.56 2.42 22.64
N GLU A 178 -32.67 2.71 21.72
CA GLU A 178 -32.60 2.10 20.40
C GLU A 178 -31.51 1.03 20.40
N ARG A 179 -31.85 -0.18 19.95
CA ARG A 179 -30.89 -1.30 19.90
C ARG A 179 -30.15 -1.28 18.56
N THR A 180 -28.82 -1.09 18.62
CA THR A 180 -27.94 -1.02 17.44
C THR A 180 -26.68 -1.84 17.68
N ASN A 181 -26.34 -2.79 16.79
CA ASN A 181 -25.08 -3.57 16.85
C ASN A 181 -24.72 -4.09 18.25
N ASN A 182 -25.68 -4.71 18.95
CA ASN A 182 -25.54 -5.25 20.31
C ASN A 182 -25.29 -4.21 21.43
N HIS A 183 -25.54 -2.94 21.16
CA HIS A 183 -25.51 -1.83 22.11
C HIS A 183 -26.90 -1.19 22.20
N TYR A 184 -27.16 -0.51 23.31
CA TYR A 184 -28.38 0.26 23.57
C TYR A 184 -28.02 1.74 23.60
N VAL A 185 -28.58 2.49 22.66
CA VAL A 185 -28.36 3.94 22.51
C VAL A 185 -29.55 4.68 23.12
N PHE A 186 -29.31 5.54 24.11
CA PHE A 186 -30.37 6.32 24.73
C PHE A 186 -30.97 7.33 23.74
N GLN A 187 -32.28 7.54 23.79
CA GLN A 187 -32.98 8.40 22.84
C GLN A 187 -32.40 9.81 22.75
N ARG A 188 -32.10 10.22 21.51
CA ARG A 188 -31.41 11.48 21.21
C ARG A 188 -32.13 12.72 21.72
N GLU A 189 -33.47 12.74 21.67
CA GLU A 189 -34.24 13.90 22.12
C GLU A 189 -34.17 14.10 23.64
N LEU A 190 -34.29 13.03 24.43
CA LEU A 190 -34.14 13.12 25.88
C LEU A 190 -32.68 13.41 26.27
N ARG A 191 -31.71 12.85 25.54
CA ARG A 191 -30.28 13.11 25.75
C ARG A 191 -29.93 14.59 25.68
N LYS A 192 -30.55 15.37 24.77
CA LYS A 192 -30.33 16.83 24.63
C LYS A 192 -30.71 17.63 25.88
N CYS A 193 -31.51 17.07 26.78
CA CYS A 193 -31.89 17.73 28.03
C CYS A 193 -30.91 17.49 29.18
N VAL A 194 -29.91 16.64 28.97
CA VAL A 194 -28.84 16.36 29.93
C VAL A 194 -27.57 17.10 29.50
N ILE A 195 -27.08 17.98 30.36
CA ILE A 195 -25.87 18.79 30.15
C ILE A 195 -24.76 18.21 31.01
N PHE A 196 -23.75 17.64 30.35
CA PHE A 196 -22.58 17.05 31.01
C PHE A 196 -21.42 18.04 31.10
N GLY A 197 -20.91 18.26 32.31
CA GLY A 197 -19.77 19.15 32.55
C GLY A 197 -18.86 18.64 33.66
N ARG A 198 -17.57 18.91 33.53
CA ARG A 198 -16.61 18.65 34.63
C ARG A 198 -16.87 19.64 35.76
N HIS A 199 -16.97 19.16 37.00
CA HIS A 199 -17.19 20.01 38.17
C HIS A 199 -16.65 19.36 39.45
N ASN A 200 -15.87 20.13 40.21
CA ASN A 200 -15.43 19.75 41.54
C ASN A 200 -16.34 20.38 42.61
N VAL A 201 -17.16 19.55 43.26
CA VAL A 201 -18.12 19.98 44.30
C VAL A 201 -17.47 20.69 45.50
N VAL A 202 -16.18 20.45 45.75
CA VAL A 202 -15.44 21.01 46.89
C VAL A 202 -14.98 22.44 46.59
N SER A 203 -14.38 22.67 45.42
CA SER A 203 -13.75 23.95 45.05
C SER A 203 -14.64 24.84 44.20
N ASP A 204 -15.35 24.26 43.22
CA ASP A 204 -15.97 25.02 42.14
C ASP A 204 -17.29 25.64 42.56
N ALA A 205 -17.63 26.80 41.99
CA ALA A 205 -18.88 27.48 42.31
C ALA A 205 -20.08 26.56 42.04
N PRO A 206 -21.03 26.40 43.00
CA PRO A 206 -22.17 25.51 42.82
C PRO A 206 -23.18 26.09 41.82
N ILE A 207 -23.82 25.21 41.04
CA ILE A 207 -24.93 25.60 40.17
C ILE A 207 -26.10 26.04 41.04
N SER A 208 -26.60 27.26 40.85
CA SER A 208 -27.68 27.81 41.68
C SER A 208 -29.07 27.56 41.13
N ARG A 209 -30.09 27.68 41.98
CA ARG A 209 -31.52 27.54 41.67
C ARG A 209 -31.88 26.14 41.12
N ILE A 210 -31.41 25.11 41.79
CA ILE A 210 -31.72 23.70 41.52
C ILE A 210 -32.98 23.28 42.30
N ASP A 211 -33.88 22.55 41.65
CA ASP A 211 -35.12 22.04 42.22
C ASP A 211 -34.94 20.66 42.86
N LEU A 212 -34.14 19.81 42.21
CA LEU A 212 -33.74 18.50 42.71
C LEU A 212 -32.23 18.33 42.54
N LEU A 213 -31.51 18.13 43.63
CA LEU A 213 -30.09 17.85 43.64
C LEU A 213 -29.88 16.40 44.05
N ILE A 214 -29.08 15.66 43.29
CA ILE A 214 -28.69 14.29 43.57
C ILE A 214 -27.18 14.27 43.77
N CYS A 215 -26.73 13.74 44.89
CA CYS A 215 -25.32 13.58 45.22
C CYS A 215 -25.17 12.22 45.91
N ARG A 216 -25.20 11.15 45.12
CA ARG A 216 -25.30 9.78 45.64
C ARG A 216 -23.97 9.07 45.57
N ASN A 217 -23.64 8.36 46.66
CA ASN A 217 -22.46 7.52 46.76
C ASN A 217 -21.14 8.27 46.55
N LEU A 218 -21.13 9.60 46.68
CA LEU A 218 -19.95 10.45 46.56
C LEU A 218 -19.41 10.84 47.94
N LEU A 219 -20.30 11.25 48.85
CA LEU A 219 -19.90 11.80 50.16
C LEU A 219 -19.19 10.75 51.02
N ILE A 220 -19.46 9.46 50.79
CA ILE A 220 -18.81 8.35 51.52
C ILE A 220 -17.29 8.32 51.39
N TYR A 221 -16.74 8.89 50.31
CA TYR A 221 -15.31 8.94 50.05
C TYR A 221 -14.62 10.14 50.69
N LEU A 222 -15.39 11.17 51.06
CA LEU A 222 -14.85 12.40 51.62
C LEU A 222 -14.64 12.28 53.13
N GLU A 223 -13.63 12.97 53.64
CA GLU A 223 -13.42 13.15 55.08
C GLU A 223 -14.50 14.06 55.69
N ALA A 224 -14.70 13.95 57.01
CA ALA A 224 -15.76 14.67 57.71
C ALA A 224 -15.68 16.20 57.53
N ASP A 225 -14.47 16.76 57.53
CA ASP A 225 -14.25 18.19 57.34
C ASP A 225 -14.59 18.64 55.92
N THR A 226 -14.25 17.83 54.90
CA THR A 226 -14.61 18.10 53.51
C THR A 226 -16.11 17.99 53.29
N GLN A 227 -16.78 17.01 53.92
CA GLN A 227 -18.24 16.93 53.91
C GLN A 227 -18.88 18.18 54.53
N ALA A 228 -18.32 18.72 55.62
CA ALA A 228 -18.80 19.95 56.26
C ALA A 228 -18.70 21.20 55.38
N VAL A 229 -17.75 21.22 54.42
CA VAL A 229 -17.63 22.28 53.40
C VAL A 229 -18.63 22.09 52.25
N VAL A 230 -18.83 20.85 51.80
CA VAL A 230 -19.72 20.54 50.67
C VAL A 230 -21.19 20.80 51.01
N LEU A 231 -21.64 20.46 52.22
CA LEU A 231 -23.06 20.56 52.60
C LEU A 231 -23.67 21.97 52.49
N PRO A 232 -23.03 23.04 53.00
CA PRO A 232 -23.49 24.42 52.78
C PRO A 232 -23.58 24.79 51.29
N ARG A 233 -22.66 24.29 50.45
CA ARG A 233 -22.66 24.56 49.00
C ARG A 233 -23.86 23.91 48.32
N LEU A 234 -24.17 22.65 48.68
CA LEU A 234 -25.38 21.95 48.19
C LEU A 234 -26.66 22.65 48.66
N HIS A 235 -26.69 23.14 49.91
CA HIS A 235 -27.82 23.91 50.43
C HIS A 235 -28.03 25.23 49.66
N TYR A 236 -26.94 25.93 49.34
CA TYR A 236 -26.96 27.15 48.54
C TYR A 236 -27.46 26.90 47.10
N ALA A 237 -27.04 25.80 46.49
CA ALA A 237 -27.44 25.40 45.14
C ALA A 237 -28.97 25.24 45.00
N LEU A 238 -29.61 24.70 46.04
CA LEU A 238 -31.03 24.42 46.07
C LEU A 238 -31.87 25.69 46.25
N VAL A 239 -33.03 25.73 45.58
CA VAL A 239 -34.10 26.68 45.89
C VAL A 239 -34.69 26.41 47.28
N ASN A 240 -35.39 27.39 47.88
CA ASN A 240 -35.91 27.29 49.26
C ASN A 240 -36.73 26.03 49.55
N ASP A 241 -37.49 25.54 48.57
CA ASP A 241 -38.28 24.31 48.64
C ASP A 241 -37.71 23.21 47.71
N GLY A 242 -36.38 23.18 47.57
CA GLY A 242 -35.67 22.20 46.76
C GLY A 242 -35.44 20.90 47.52
N PHE A 243 -35.20 19.82 46.78
CA PHE A 243 -34.97 18.50 47.34
C PHE A 243 -33.53 18.03 47.12
N LEU A 244 -32.98 17.35 48.12
CA LEU A 244 -31.67 16.71 48.10
C LEU A 244 -31.84 15.19 48.20
N PHE A 245 -31.25 14.44 47.27
CA PHE A 245 -31.27 12.99 47.25
C PHE A 245 -29.84 12.43 47.36
N LEU A 246 -29.64 11.58 48.36
CA LEU A 246 -28.33 11.05 48.76
C LEU A 246 -28.30 9.52 48.75
N GLY A 247 -27.09 8.97 48.81
CA GLY A 247 -26.86 7.52 48.86
C GLY A 247 -27.18 6.95 50.24
N LYS A 248 -27.62 5.69 50.31
CA LYS A 248 -28.01 5.02 51.57
C LYS A 248 -26.95 5.09 52.68
N ALA A 249 -25.67 5.03 52.31
CA ALA A 249 -24.53 5.04 53.21
C ALA A 249 -24.10 6.45 53.69
N GLU A 250 -24.79 7.52 53.27
CA GLU A 250 -24.42 8.90 53.57
C GLU A 250 -25.20 9.41 54.79
N THR A 251 -24.62 9.23 55.98
CA THR A 251 -25.32 9.40 57.27
C THR A 251 -25.11 10.74 57.94
N GLN A 252 -24.19 11.60 57.47
CA GLN A 252 -23.81 12.82 58.19
C GLN A 252 -24.87 13.93 58.14
N LEU A 253 -25.71 13.99 57.10
CA LEU A 253 -26.74 15.04 56.99
C LEU A 253 -27.83 14.99 58.05
N ALA A 254 -28.09 13.82 58.63
CA ALA A 254 -29.12 13.68 59.67
C ALA A 254 -28.83 14.55 60.92
N ARG A 255 -27.60 15.07 61.06
CA ARG A 255 -27.20 15.96 62.17
C ARG A 255 -27.27 17.45 61.80
N SER A 256 -27.45 17.80 60.54
CA SER A 256 -27.50 19.18 60.07
C SER A 256 -28.89 19.77 60.23
N ARG A 257 -28.99 21.04 60.65
CA ARG A 257 -30.27 21.79 60.68
C ARG A 257 -30.66 22.37 59.30
N MET A 258 -29.87 22.11 58.27
CA MET A 258 -30.06 22.68 56.92
C MET A 258 -31.11 21.92 56.09
N PHE A 259 -31.43 20.69 56.46
CA PHE A 259 -32.28 19.78 55.68
C PHE A 259 -33.24 19.02 56.59
N GLU A 260 -34.48 18.86 56.15
CA GLU A 260 -35.48 18.03 56.82
C GLU A 260 -35.72 16.74 56.02
N PRO A 261 -35.84 15.57 56.66
CA PRO A 261 -36.06 14.33 55.93
C PRO A 261 -37.47 14.25 55.34
N VAL A 262 -37.55 13.98 54.04
CA VAL A 262 -38.79 13.56 53.37
C VAL A 262 -38.96 12.06 53.51
N ASP A 263 -37.89 11.30 53.26
CA ASP A 263 -37.81 9.87 53.56
C ASP A 263 -36.41 9.51 54.05
N LEU A 264 -36.31 9.11 55.33
CA LEU A 264 -35.05 8.74 55.96
C LEU A 264 -34.48 7.43 55.41
N LYS A 265 -35.34 6.49 54.98
CA LYS A 265 -34.93 5.19 54.46
C LYS A 265 -34.18 5.33 53.14
N SER A 266 -34.70 6.18 52.25
CA SER A 266 -34.14 6.46 50.92
C SER A 266 -33.22 7.68 50.88
N ARG A 267 -32.98 8.34 52.03
CA ARG A 267 -32.08 9.51 52.16
C ARG A 267 -32.47 10.66 51.24
N ILE A 268 -33.76 10.99 51.23
CA ILE A 268 -34.32 12.13 50.50
C ILE A 268 -34.71 13.20 51.51
N PHE A 269 -34.29 14.44 51.27
CA PHE A 269 -34.46 15.56 52.17
C PHE A 269 -35.02 16.79 51.44
N ALA A 270 -35.77 17.64 52.14
CA ALA A 270 -36.16 18.96 51.68
C ALA A 270 -35.26 20.01 52.32
N LYS A 271 -34.99 21.09 51.59
CA LYS A 271 -34.22 22.22 52.10
C LYS A 271 -35.01 22.93 53.20
N VAL A 272 -34.36 23.23 54.32
CA VAL A 272 -34.90 24.14 55.34
C VAL A 272 -34.44 25.56 54.99
N PRO A 273 -35.36 26.51 54.70
CA PRO A 273 -34.98 27.90 54.43
C PRO A 273 -34.31 28.52 55.66
N GLN A 274 -33.10 29.06 55.49
CA GLN A 274 -32.49 29.89 56.52
C GLN A 274 -32.85 31.35 56.24
N GLU A 275 -33.74 31.91 57.06
CA GLU A 275 -34.09 33.33 57.00
C GLU A 275 -33.01 34.18 57.69
N TRP A 276 -32.11 34.77 56.91
CA TRP A 276 -31.36 35.93 57.38
C TRP A 276 -32.28 37.17 57.32
N ARG A 277 -33.11 37.40 58.35
CA ARG A 277 -33.92 38.63 58.43
C ARG A 277 -33.07 39.80 58.92
N ARG A 278 -32.73 40.71 58.01
CA ARG A 278 -32.36 42.10 58.36
C ARG A 278 -33.64 42.93 58.45
N THR A 279 -33.94 43.53 59.59
CA THR A 279 -34.95 44.60 59.68
C THR A 279 -34.37 45.90 59.16
N ALA A 280 -35.16 46.62 58.37
CA ALA A 280 -34.84 47.95 57.85
C ALA A 280 -34.69 48.95 59.01
N GLY A 281 -33.46 49.11 59.52
CA GLY A 281 -33.16 50.06 60.59
C GLY A 281 -32.05 49.66 61.57
N GLY A 282 -31.55 48.42 61.53
CA GLY A 282 -30.27 48.08 62.19
C GLY A 282 -30.19 48.24 63.72
N SER A 283 -31.30 48.25 64.46
CA SER A 283 -31.29 48.29 65.93
C SER A 283 -31.81 46.97 66.52
N LEU A 284 -31.05 46.38 67.46
CA LEU A 284 -31.55 45.35 68.38
C LEU A 284 -32.42 46.03 69.43
N SER A 285 -33.72 45.76 69.42
CA SER A 285 -34.60 46.03 70.56
C SER A 285 -35.30 44.76 71.02
N LEU A 286 -35.16 44.47 72.31
CA LEU A 286 -36.05 43.59 73.07
C LEU A 286 -37.04 44.50 73.80
N ALA A 287 -38.34 44.34 73.53
CA ALA A 287 -39.40 45.15 74.14
C ALA A 287 -39.65 44.78 75.62
N SER A 288 -39.78 45.79 76.50
CA SER A 288 -40.90 46.01 77.46
C SER A 288 -40.55 46.86 78.71
N ASP A 289 -41.57 47.56 79.23
CA ASP A 289 -41.64 48.76 80.10
C ASP A 289 -41.01 48.73 81.51
N ALA A 290 -40.51 49.91 81.95
CA ALA A 290 -40.58 50.50 83.32
C ALA A 290 -39.49 51.61 83.49
N GLY A 291 -39.91 52.86 83.72
CA GLY A 291 -39.09 54.07 83.66
C GLY A 291 -38.27 54.43 84.92
N ASN A 292 -37.14 55.09 84.68
CA ASN A 292 -36.25 55.85 85.58
C ASN A 292 -35.18 55.11 86.39
N ALA A 293 -35.40 53.91 86.95
CA ALA A 293 -34.29 53.12 87.52
C ALA A 293 -33.43 52.45 86.42
N ARG A 294 -34.07 52.11 85.28
CA ARG A 294 -33.45 51.49 84.11
C ARG A 294 -32.61 52.43 83.27
N THR A 295 -32.84 53.75 83.27
CA THR A 295 -32.02 54.69 82.48
C THR A 295 -30.56 54.62 82.90
N ASN A 296 -30.29 54.50 84.21
CA ASN A 296 -28.93 54.30 84.73
C ASN A 296 -28.38 52.89 84.46
N GLN A 297 -29.21 51.85 84.43
CA GLN A 297 -28.77 50.49 84.12
C GLN A 297 -28.53 50.27 82.62
N GLN A 298 -29.35 50.87 81.75
CA GLN A 298 -29.17 50.90 80.30
C GLN A 298 -27.99 51.79 79.91
N ALA A 299 -27.78 52.93 80.57
CA ALA A 299 -26.58 53.74 80.37
C ALA A 299 -25.31 52.97 80.76
N ARG A 300 -25.30 52.31 81.93
CA ARG A 300 -24.18 51.44 82.35
C ARG A 300 -23.97 50.24 81.44
N LEU A 301 -25.04 49.65 80.91
CA LEU A 301 -24.95 48.54 79.96
C LEU A 301 -24.39 49.04 78.61
N MET A 302 -24.86 50.17 78.11
CA MET A 302 -24.34 50.79 76.89
C MET A 302 -22.87 51.18 77.06
N GLU A 303 -22.51 51.78 78.19
CA GLU A 303 -21.12 52.08 78.56
C GLU A 303 -20.26 50.81 78.58
N SER A 304 -20.75 49.73 79.21
CA SER A 304 -20.04 48.44 79.25
C SER A 304 -19.90 47.79 77.86
N ILE A 305 -20.91 47.93 76.98
CA ILE A 305 -20.87 47.43 75.60
C ILE A 305 -19.84 48.23 74.78
N VAL A 306 -19.84 49.55 74.93
CA VAL A 306 -18.94 50.46 74.21
C VAL A 306 -17.49 50.33 74.72
N ASP A 307 -17.29 50.06 76.02
CA ASP A 307 -15.98 49.78 76.60
C ASP A 307 -15.48 48.36 76.32
N GLY A 308 -16.39 47.41 76.09
CA GLY A 308 -16.07 46.06 75.60
C GLY A 308 -15.75 46.01 74.10
N SER A 309 -15.97 47.11 73.36
CA SER A 309 -15.63 47.22 71.94
C SER A 309 -14.14 47.42 71.74
N SER A 310 -13.59 46.83 70.67
CA SER A 310 -12.23 47.10 70.19
C SER A 310 -12.11 48.37 69.34
N THR A 311 -13.19 49.15 69.22
CA THR A 311 -13.24 50.41 68.47
C THR A 311 -13.09 51.59 69.43
N GLY A 312 -12.28 52.57 69.05
CA GLY A 312 -12.18 53.83 69.80
C GLY A 312 -13.37 54.73 69.44
N TYR A 313 -14.10 55.22 70.44
CA TYR A 313 -15.20 56.18 70.24
C TYR A 313 -14.95 57.47 71.02
N LEU A 314 -15.09 58.60 70.33
CA LEU A 314 -15.14 59.94 70.91
C LEU A 314 -16.44 60.63 70.48
N ALA A 315 -17.06 61.42 71.33
CA ALA A 315 -18.18 62.27 70.93
C ALA A 315 -17.93 63.73 71.29
N VAL A 316 -18.20 64.61 70.34
CA VAL A 316 -18.08 66.07 70.48
C VAL A 316 -19.46 66.69 70.38
N ASN A 317 -19.88 67.51 71.35
CA ASN A 317 -21.20 68.14 71.31
C ASN A 317 -21.26 69.32 70.32
N ALA A 318 -22.44 69.92 70.17
CA ALA A 318 -22.65 71.07 69.28
C ALA A 318 -21.75 72.28 69.60
N GLU A 319 -21.38 72.46 70.88
CA GLU A 319 -20.49 73.52 71.36
C GLU A 319 -18.99 73.23 71.13
N GLY A 320 -18.65 72.06 70.57
CA GLY A 320 -17.26 71.68 70.27
C GLY A 320 -16.49 71.14 71.48
N LEU A 321 -17.18 70.75 72.56
CA LEU A 321 -16.59 70.13 73.75
C LEU A 321 -16.59 68.61 73.60
N LEU A 322 -15.52 67.95 74.07
CA LEU A 322 -15.47 66.50 74.16
C LEU A 322 -16.41 66.02 75.28
N VAL A 323 -17.48 65.31 74.95
CA VAL A 323 -18.49 64.85 75.93
C VAL A 323 -18.42 63.37 76.26
N PHE A 324 -17.72 62.59 75.44
CA PHE A 324 -17.58 61.15 75.66
C PHE A 324 -16.27 60.63 75.05
N ALA A 325 -15.61 59.71 75.76
CA ALA A 325 -14.47 58.95 75.26
C ALA A 325 -14.46 57.57 75.91
N ASN A 326 -14.61 56.51 75.12
CA ASN A 326 -14.59 55.14 75.66
C ASN A 326 -13.18 54.72 76.12
N VAL A 327 -13.09 53.65 76.91
CA VAL A 327 -11.80 53.15 77.44
C VAL A 327 -10.78 52.90 76.33
N HIS A 328 -11.22 52.38 75.17
CA HIS A 328 -10.34 52.12 74.05
C HIS A 328 -9.77 53.42 73.43
N ALA A 329 -10.59 54.42 73.14
CA ALA A 329 -10.13 55.71 72.61
C ALA A 329 -9.20 56.45 73.58
N ARG A 330 -9.51 56.41 74.89
CA ARG A 330 -8.67 56.99 75.94
C ARG A 330 -7.28 56.37 75.96
N ARG A 331 -7.19 55.03 75.90
CA ARG A 331 -5.91 54.31 75.80
C ARG A 331 -5.20 54.54 74.47
N LEU A 332 -5.96 54.67 73.38
CA LEU A 332 -5.41 54.80 72.03
C LEU A 332 -4.72 56.14 71.83
N PHE A 333 -5.34 57.21 72.30
CA PHE A 333 -4.95 58.61 72.05
C PHE A 333 -4.51 59.39 73.29
N ASP A 334 -4.31 58.71 74.43
CA ASP A 334 -3.91 59.30 75.71
C ASP A 334 -4.85 60.42 76.22
N VAL A 335 -6.15 60.23 76.03
CA VAL A 335 -7.19 61.17 76.51
C VAL A 335 -7.51 60.86 77.97
N GLN A 336 -7.33 61.84 78.85
CA GLN A 336 -7.58 61.70 80.29
C GLN A 336 -9.06 61.94 80.61
N GLU A 337 -9.55 61.44 81.76
CA GLU A 337 -10.92 61.73 82.22
C GLU A 337 -11.15 63.23 82.44
N THR A 338 -10.10 63.96 82.83
CA THR A 338 -10.14 65.42 83.00
C THR A 338 -10.26 66.20 81.69
N ASP A 339 -10.11 65.53 80.53
CA ASP A 339 -10.28 66.15 79.22
C ASP A 339 -11.74 66.12 78.74
N ILE A 340 -12.61 65.34 79.40
CA ILE A 340 -14.06 65.38 79.17
C ILE A 340 -14.59 66.74 79.66
N GLY A 341 -15.28 67.45 78.78
CA GLY A 341 -15.77 68.82 78.97
C GLY A 341 -14.81 69.91 78.48
N ARG A 342 -13.61 69.56 78.00
CA ARG A 342 -12.69 70.52 77.37
C ARG A 342 -13.03 70.75 75.90
N PRO A 343 -12.68 71.92 75.32
CA PRO A 343 -12.77 72.15 73.88
C PRO A 343 -11.94 71.12 73.12
N PHE A 344 -12.56 70.41 72.16
CA PHE A 344 -11.90 69.34 71.40
C PHE A 344 -10.67 69.83 70.62
N GLN A 345 -10.69 71.10 70.19
CA GLN A 345 -9.59 71.75 69.47
C GLN A 345 -8.29 71.88 70.29
N ASP A 346 -8.36 71.80 71.62
CA ASP A 346 -7.20 71.93 72.52
C ASP A 346 -6.51 70.57 72.75
N LEU A 347 -7.13 69.47 72.28
CA LEU A 347 -6.63 68.11 72.46
C LEU A 347 -5.77 67.69 71.26
N THR A 348 -4.70 66.91 71.50
CA THR A 348 -3.78 66.44 70.45
C THR A 348 -4.46 65.58 69.38
N ILE A 349 -5.51 64.85 69.77
CA ILE A 349 -6.33 64.01 68.89
C ILE A 349 -7.06 64.80 67.79
N SER A 350 -7.20 66.13 67.93
CA SER A 350 -7.83 66.96 66.90
C SER A 350 -6.99 67.14 65.62
N TYR A 351 -5.68 66.88 65.69
CA TYR A 351 -4.75 67.01 64.56
C TYR A 351 -3.99 65.72 64.22
N ARG A 352 -4.06 64.68 65.06
CA ARG A 352 -3.44 63.36 64.83
C ARG A 352 -4.45 62.27 65.18
N PRO A 353 -4.73 61.27 64.31
CA PRO A 353 -3.93 60.85 63.14
C PRO A 353 -4.06 61.72 61.89
N THR A 354 -5.12 62.51 61.79
CA THR A 354 -5.39 63.44 60.69
C THR A 354 -6.10 64.68 61.24
N GLU A 355 -6.31 65.70 60.42
CA GLU A 355 -7.07 66.88 60.82
C GLU A 355 -8.56 66.50 60.92
N LEU A 356 -9.09 66.45 62.15
CA LEU A 356 -10.47 66.01 62.39
C LEU A 356 -11.46 67.16 62.53
N ARG A 357 -10.99 68.40 62.74
CA ARG A 357 -11.89 69.53 62.99
C ARG A 357 -12.66 69.91 61.74
N SER A 358 -11.99 70.01 60.59
CA SER A 358 -12.66 70.27 59.31
C SER A 358 -13.69 69.18 58.98
N ARG A 359 -13.41 67.93 59.37
CA ARG A 359 -14.29 66.77 59.14
C ARG A 359 -15.50 66.76 60.06
N ILE A 360 -15.33 67.14 61.31
CA ILE A 360 -16.44 67.35 62.25
C ILE A 360 -17.34 68.48 61.75
N GLU A 361 -16.74 69.59 61.28
CA GLU A 361 -17.50 70.74 60.75
C GLU A 361 -18.24 70.38 59.45
N GLU A 362 -17.60 69.63 58.56
CA GLU A 362 -18.18 69.09 57.33
C GLU A 362 -19.40 68.20 57.63
N VAL A 363 -19.28 67.29 58.61
CA VAL A 363 -20.37 66.41 59.04
C VAL A 363 -21.49 67.19 59.71
N ARG A 364 -21.16 68.20 60.52
CA ARG A 364 -22.14 69.05 61.21
C ARG A 364 -22.97 69.87 60.22
N ASN A 365 -22.34 70.38 59.17
CA ASN A 365 -23.01 71.20 58.15
C ASN A 365 -23.76 70.37 57.11
N SER A 366 -23.19 69.23 56.70
CA SER A 366 -23.79 68.37 55.66
C SER A 366 -24.81 67.36 56.21
N GLY A 367 -24.73 67.02 57.50
CA GLY A 367 -25.50 65.93 58.12
C GLY A 367 -25.14 64.54 57.60
N ARG A 368 -24.05 64.39 56.83
CA ARG A 368 -23.62 63.12 56.25
C ARG A 368 -22.37 62.60 56.96
N MET A 369 -22.25 61.29 57.06
CA MET A 369 -21.05 60.64 57.59
C MET A 369 -19.87 60.84 56.64
N VAL A 370 -18.70 61.14 57.19
CA VAL A 370 -17.42 61.21 56.47
C VAL A 370 -16.53 60.07 56.96
N ARG A 371 -15.98 59.30 56.02
CA ARG A 371 -15.10 58.17 56.30
C ARG A 371 -13.72 58.42 55.70
N ILE A 372 -12.69 58.19 56.50
CA ILE A 372 -11.29 58.44 56.16
C ILE A 372 -10.53 57.13 56.38
N GLU A 373 -10.09 56.50 55.31
CA GLU A 373 -9.48 55.18 55.36
C GLU A 373 -7.96 55.24 55.45
N HIS A 374 -7.36 54.15 55.95
CA HIS A 374 -5.93 53.88 55.94
C HIS A 374 -5.04 54.98 56.55
N GLN A 375 -5.53 55.71 57.55
CA GLN A 375 -4.75 56.76 58.19
C GLN A 375 -3.63 56.16 59.04
N PRO A 376 -2.36 56.47 58.76
CA PRO A 376 -1.26 55.96 59.56
C PRO A 376 -1.28 56.62 60.94
N PHE A 377 -1.21 55.80 61.98
CA PHE A 377 -1.11 56.26 63.35
C PHE A 377 -0.07 55.45 64.11
N THR A 378 0.92 56.15 64.66
CA THR A 378 1.98 55.54 65.45
C THR A 378 1.97 56.14 66.83
N ARG A 379 1.77 55.30 67.85
CA ARG A 379 1.95 55.71 69.25
C ARG A 379 3.45 55.66 69.59
N PRO A 380 3.97 56.58 70.42
CA PRO A 380 5.34 56.47 70.94
C PRO A 380 5.58 55.08 71.58
N GLY A 381 6.52 54.32 71.03
CA GLY A 381 6.90 52.98 71.53
C GLY A 381 5.99 51.83 71.11
N ALA A 382 5.04 52.02 70.18
CA ALA A 382 4.18 50.95 69.65
C ALA A 382 4.36 50.78 68.12
N GLU A 383 3.87 49.66 67.60
CA GLU A 383 3.86 49.38 66.17
C GLU A 383 2.95 50.37 65.41
N PRO A 384 3.30 50.72 64.15
CA PRO A 384 2.47 51.56 63.30
C PRO A 384 1.14 50.86 62.98
N THR A 385 0.03 51.55 63.24
CA THR A 385 -1.33 51.06 62.96
C THR A 385 -1.97 51.84 61.83
N ARG A 386 -2.89 51.21 61.09
CA ARG A 386 -3.72 51.86 60.08
C ARG A 386 -5.14 51.99 60.60
N LEU A 387 -5.56 53.23 60.83
CA LEU A 387 -6.88 53.54 61.33
C LEU A 387 -7.80 53.95 60.20
N THR A 388 -9.01 53.39 60.22
CA THR A 388 -10.13 53.97 59.50
C THR A 388 -10.97 54.79 60.47
N ILE A 389 -11.18 56.06 60.12
CA ILE A 389 -11.87 57.03 60.97
C ILE A 389 -13.23 57.34 60.35
N GLU A 390 -14.29 57.16 61.13
CA GLU A 390 -15.64 57.56 60.73
C GLU A 390 -16.11 58.70 61.61
N VAL A 391 -16.52 59.80 60.98
CA VAL A 391 -17.11 60.96 61.64
C VAL A 391 -18.58 60.99 61.24
N ALA A 392 -19.48 60.78 62.20
CA ALA A 392 -20.91 60.65 61.96
C ALA A 392 -21.71 61.59 62.87
N PRO A 393 -22.80 62.21 62.39
CA PRO A 393 -23.65 63.05 63.23
C PRO A 393 -24.54 62.16 64.10
N LEU A 394 -24.60 62.47 65.40
CA LEU A 394 -25.58 61.91 66.31
C LEU A 394 -26.83 62.78 66.29
N VAL A 395 -27.88 62.24 65.68
CA VAL A 395 -29.18 62.90 65.54
C VAL A 395 -30.13 62.48 66.66
N SER A 396 -30.85 63.44 67.21
CA SER A 396 -31.95 63.21 68.14
C SER A 396 -33.17 62.64 67.40
N ARG A 397 -34.18 62.18 68.15
CA ARG A 397 -35.48 61.73 67.59
C ARG A 397 -36.18 62.81 66.75
N ASP A 398 -35.88 64.07 67.02
CA ASP A 398 -36.40 65.23 66.28
C ASP A 398 -35.60 65.55 65.00
N GLY A 399 -34.65 64.70 64.62
CA GLY A 399 -33.82 64.84 63.41
C GLY A 399 -32.70 65.89 63.51
N LYS A 400 -32.59 66.61 64.63
CA LYS A 400 -31.50 67.57 64.88
C LYS A 400 -30.23 66.86 65.36
N ALA A 401 -29.09 67.15 64.73
CA ALA A 401 -27.79 66.71 65.23
C ALA A 401 -27.47 67.41 66.56
N PHE A 402 -27.16 66.65 67.61
CA PHE A 402 -26.82 67.19 68.93
C PHE A 402 -25.36 66.92 69.34
N ALA A 403 -24.71 65.96 68.68
CA ALA A 403 -23.30 65.65 68.85
C ALA A 403 -22.74 65.03 67.56
N THR A 404 -21.43 64.90 67.49
CA THR A 404 -20.70 64.20 66.43
C THR A 404 -19.92 63.04 67.04
N LEU A 405 -20.16 61.83 66.56
CA LEU A 405 -19.42 60.64 66.93
C LEU A 405 -18.21 60.47 66.01
N ILE A 406 -17.05 60.21 66.58
CA ILE A 406 -15.80 59.87 65.89
C ILE A 406 -15.44 58.45 66.29
N SER A 407 -15.39 57.56 65.32
CA SER A 407 -15.08 56.13 65.51
C SER A 407 -13.75 55.80 64.87
N PHE A 408 -12.89 55.05 65.56
CA PHE A 408 -11.57 54.66 65.12
C PHE A 408 -11.47 53.13 65.05
N PHE A 409 -11.34 52.60 63.83
CA PHE A 409 -11.21 51.18 63.55
C PHE A 409 -9.76 50.84 63.22
N ASP A 410 -9.16 49.89 63.93
CA ASP A 410 -7.89 49.30 63.50
C ASP A 410 -8.13 48.39 62.28
N THR A 411 -7.56 48.81 61.16
CA THR A 411 -7.67 48.14 59.86
C THR A 411 -6.32 47.64 59.34
N SER A 412 -5.31 47.55 60.22
CA SER A 412 -3.94 47.18 59.85
C SER A 412 -3.87 45.82 59.15
N ARG A 413 -4.53 44.80 59.70
CA ARG A 413 -4.57 43.46 59.11
C ARG A 413 -5.31 43.41 57.77
N VAL A 414 -6.41 44.14 57.66
CA VAL A 414 -7.21 44.21 56.41
C VAL A 414 -6.39 44.89 55.31
N TYR A 415 -5.70 45.97 55.65
CA TYR A 415 -4.82 46.68 54.72
C TYR A 415 -3.66 45.81 54.23
N LEU A 416 -2.99 45.06 55.13
CA LEU A 416 -1.91 44.13 54.75
C LEU A 416 -2.41 43.00 53.85
N LEU A 417 -3.54 42.38 54.19
CA LEU A 417 -4.14 41.34 53.34
C LEU A 417 -4.53 41.88 51.96
N GLN A 418 -4.99 43.13 51.87
CA GLN A 418 -5.33 43.75 50.60
C GLN A 418 -4.10 43.99 49.74
N GLN A 419 -2.97 44.40 50.34
CA GLN A 419 -1.69 44.49 49.63
C GLN A 419 -1.16 43.12 49.18
N GLU A 420 -1.30 42.07 50.01
CA GLU A 420 -0.92 40.70 49.62
C GLU A 420 -1.78 40.20 48.46
N ILE A 421 -3.08 40.48 48.46
CA ILE A 421 -3.98 40.13 47.36
C ILE A 421 -3.60 40.86 46.09
N GLU A 422 -3.33 42.17 46.15
CA GLU A 422 -2.90 42.96 44.98
C GLU A 422 -1.58 42.41 44.40
N ALA A 423 -0.59 42.11 45.25
CA ALA A 423 0.66 41.51 44.80
C ALA A 423 0.48 40.10 44.21
N ALA A 424 -0.40 39.29 44.80
CA ALA A 424 -0.72 37.95 44.29
C ALA A 424 -1.48 38.01 42.95
N GLN A 425 -2.35 38.99 42.77
CA GLN A 425 -3.06 39.23 41.51
C GLN A 425 -2.09 39.64 40.40
N GLU A 426 -1.17 40.57 40.69
CA GLU A 426 -0.13 40.98 39.74
C GLU A 426 0.76 39.79 39.34
N SER A 427 1.21 38.99 40.32
CA SER A 427 1.97 37.78 40.04
C SER A 427 1.19 36.76 39.20
N LEU A 428 -0.11 36.60 39.45
CA LEU A 428 -0.95 35.67 38.69
C LEU A 428 -1.12 36.15 37.24
N GLU A 429 -1.31 37.45 37.03
CA GLU A 429 -1.42 38.04 35.70
C GLU A 429 -0.14 37.80 34.89
N THR A 430 1.04 38.02 35.49
CA THR A 430 2.33 37.70 34.86
C THR A 430 2.44 36.21 34.50
N THR A 431 2.08 35.31 35.42
CA THR A 431 2.14 33.86 35.13
C THR A 431 1.14 33.43 34.04
N ILE A 432 -0.03 34.06 33.95
CA ILE A 432 -0.99 33.82 32.86
C ILE A 432 -0.40 34.25 31.53
N GLU A 433 0.22 35.42 31.46
CA GLU A 433 0.90 35.90 30.24
C GLU A 433 2.04 34.97 29.82
N GLU A 434 2.87 34.50 30.77
CA GLU A 434 3.93 33.52 30.50
C GLU A 434 3.37 32.18 30.00
N LEU A 435 2.28 31.69 30.61
CA LEU A 435 1.59 30.47 30.16
C LEU A 435 0.98 30.63 28.76
N GLN A 436 0.38 31.78 28.47
CA GLN A 436 -0.15 32.07 27.14
C GLN A 436 0.96 32.08 26.10
N SER A 437 2.07 32.77 26.37
CA SER A 437 3.25 32.78 25.49
C SER A 437 3.80 31.36 25.27
N SER A 438 3.94 30.56 26.33
CA SER A 438 4.41 29.19 26.20
C SER A 438 3.43 28.29 25.43
N ASN A 439 2.12 28.54 25.57
CA ASN A 439 1.10 27.77 24.84
C ASN A 439 1.08 28.16 23.35
N GLU A 440 1.27 29.44 23.02
CA GLU A 440 1.46 29.90 21.63
C GLU A 440 2.73 29.26 21.03
N GLU A 441 3.85 29.22 21.76
CA GLU A 441 5.06 28.49 21.31
C GLU A 441 4.78 26.99 21.11
N LEU A 442 4.03 26.34 22.00
CA LEU A 442 3.63 24.94 21.83
C LEU A 442 2.72 24.72 20.62
N GLU A 443 1.77 25.61 20.35
CA GLU A 443 0.93 25.55 19.16
C GLU A 443 1.79 25.68 17.89
N THR A 444 2.71 26.65 17.84
CA THR A 444 3.61 26.81 16.68
C THR A 444 4.50 25.60 16.46
N THR A 445 5.10 25.03 17.51
CA THR A 445 5.92 23.80 17.39
C THR A 445 5.09 22.59 16.98
N ASN A 446 3.83 22.52 17.39
CA ASN A 446 2.93 21.45 16.96
C ASN A 446 2.51 21.62 15.49
N GLU A 447 2.29 22.85 15.02
CA GLU A 447 2.07 23.15 13.60
C GLU A 447 3.31 22.81 12.76
N GLU A 448 4.51 23.15 13.22
CA GLU A 448 5.77 22.76 12.58
C GLU A 448 5.92 21.23 12.54
N LEU A 449 5.67 20.53 13.65
CA LEU A 449 5.69 19.07 13.68
C LEU A 449 4.68 18.46 12.71
N GLN A 450 3.46 18.98 12.67
CA GLN A 450 2.45 18.52 11.72
C GLN A 450 2.92 18.75 10.28
N SER A 451 3.45 19.92 9.96
CA SER A 451 4.02 20.21 8.64
C SER A 451 5.17 19.25 8.28
N THR A 452 6.06 18.94 9.22
CA THR A 452 7.14 17.97 8.96
C THR A 452 6.61 16.55 8.77
N ASN A 453 5.50 16.20 9.43
CA ASN A 453 4.87 14.90 9.27
C ASN A 453 4.16 14.79 7.92
N GLU A 454 3.47 15.85 7.48
CA GLU A 454 2.91 15.96 6.13
C GLU A 454 4.04 15.87 5.08
N GLU A 455 5.17 16.56 5.29
CA GLU A 455 6.34 16.46 4.40
C GLU A 455 6.91 15.02 4.38
N LEU A 456 7.01 14.35 5.53
CA LEU A 456 7.43 12.95 5.60
C LEU A 456 6.45 12.02 4.87
N GLU A 457 5.14 12.20 5.02
CA GLU A 457 4.14 11.45 4.27
C GLU A 457 4.31 11.66 2.77
N THR A 458 4.48 12.90 2.31
CA THR A 458 4.75 13.16 0.88
C THR A 458 6.04 12.50 0.40
N THR A 459 7.12 12.53 1.18
CA THR A 459 8.36 11.84 0.81
C THR A 459 8.19 10.33 0.76
N ASN A 460 7.32 9.77 1.61
CA ASN A 460 7.01 8.35 1.62
C ASN A 460 6.15 7.96 0.41
N GLU A 461 5.20 8.81 0.01
CA GLU A 461 4.43 8.65 -1.23
C GLU A 461 5.34 8.74 -2.47
N GLU A 462 6.26 9.71 -2.50
CA GLU A 462 7.27 9.82 -3.56
C GLU A 462 8.17 8.57 -3.61
N LEU A 463 8.65 8.08 -2.47
CA LEU A 463 9.43 6.85 -2.40
C LEU A 463 8.62 5.65 -2.89
N GLN A 464 7.35 5.54 -2.51
CA GLN A 464 6.48 4.47 -3.00
C GLN A 464 6.29 4.57 -4.52
N SER A 465 6.05 5.77 -5.05
CA SER A 465 5.96 6.01 -6.50
C SER A 465 7.26 5.63 -7.21
N THR A 466 8.44 5.99 -6.68
CA THR A 466 9.72 5.59 -7.27
C THR A 466 9.94 4.08 -7.21
N ASN A 467 9.42 3.41 -6.18
CA ASN A 467 9.49 1.96 -6.08
C ASN A 467 8.57 1.28 -7.10
N GLU A 468 7.36 1.81 -7.32
CA GLU A 468 6.45 1.38 -8.39
C GLU A 468 7.08 1.61 -9.79
N GLU A 469 7.74 2.74 -10.01
CA GLU A 469 8.50 3.01 -11.25
C GLU A 469 9.68 2.04 -11.43
N LEU A 470 10.39 1.69 -10.35
CA LEU A 470 11.46 0.69 -10.41
C LEU A 470 10.93 -0.71 -10.70
N GLU A 471 9.80 -1.11 -10.10
CA GLU A 471 9.16 -2.41 -10.38
C GLU A 471 8.72 -2.50 -11.83
N THR A 472 8.07 -1.46 -12.37
CA THR A 472 7.67 -1.41 -13.77
C THR A 472 8.87 -1.47 -14.71
N MET A 473 9.95 -0.73 -14.42
CA MET A 473 11.19 -0.79 -15.20
C MET A 473 11.85 -2.18 -15.14
N ASN A 474 11.78 -2.86 -14.00
CA ASN A 474 12.31 -4.21 -13.84
C ASN A 474 11.48 -5.23 -14.65
N GLU A 475 10.17 -5.06 -14.68
CA GLU A 475 9.28 -5.89 -15.50
C GLU A 475 9.50 -5.64 -17.01
N GLU A 476 9.68 -4.39 -17.43
CA GLU A 476 10.08 -4.07 -18.81
C GLU A 476 11.45 -4.66 -19.17
N LEU A 477 12.43 -4.60 -18.27
CA LEU A 477 13.74 -5.23 -18.46
C LEU A 477 13.64 -6.76 -18.55
N ARG A 478 12.80 -7.40 -17.74
CA ARG A 478 12.53 -8.84 -17.86
C ARG A 478 11.88 -9.18 -19.19
N SER A 479 10.84 -8.45 -19.57
CA SER A 479 10.14 -8.65 -20.85
C SER A 479 11.08 -8.49 -22.04
N THR A 480 11.91 -7.44 -22.06
CA THR A 480 12.90 -7.23 -23.13
C THR A 480 13.97 -8.33 -23.15
N ASN A 481 14.37 -8.84 -21.99
CA ASN A 481 15.30 -9.96 -21.92
C ASN A 481 14.68 -11.27 -22.44
N GLU A 482 13.41 -11.54 -22.12
CA GLU A 482 12.66 -12.67 -22.68
C GLU A 482 12.51 -12.55 -24.20
N GLU A 483 12.20 -11.37 -24.72
CA GLU A 483 12.15 -11.11 -26.17
C GLU A 483 13.52 -11.33 -26.84
N LEU A 484 14.60 -10.90 -26.20
CA LEU A 484 15.96 -11.13 -26.69
C LEU A 484 16.32 -12.61 -26.68
N GLU A 485 15.95 -13.36 -25.65
CA GLU A 485 16.16 -14.81 -25.60
C GLU A 485 15.42 -15.52 -26.75
N VAL A 486 14.15 -15.18 -26.97
CA VAL A 486 13.35 -15.72 -28.09
C VAL A 486 13.99 -15.38 -29.44
N ALA A 487 14.42 -14.13 -29.65
CA ALA A 487 15.09 -13.71 -30.87
C ALA A 487 16.42 -14.47 -31.08
N ASN A 488 17.15 -14.73 -30.00
CA ASN A 488 18.41 -15.45 -30.05
C ASN A 488 18.21 -16.95 -30.35
N GLU A 489 17.17 -17.58 -29.78
CA GLU A 489 16.78 -18.94 -30.11
C GLU A 489 16.36 -19.07 -31.59
N GLU A 490 15.59 -18.11 -32.09
CA GLU A 490 15.19 -18.06 -33.50
C GLU A 490 16.41 -17.88 -34.42
N MET A 491 17.34 -16.99 -34.09
CA MET A 491 18.60 -16.86 -34.82
C MET A 491 19.43 -18.14 -34.78
N ARG A 492 19.46 -18.84 -33.64
CA ARG A 492 20.16 -20.12 -33.53
C ARG A 492 19.53 -21.17 -34.44
N ARG A 493 18.19 -21.27 -34.47
CA ARG A 493 17.44 -22.16 -35.36
C ARG A 493 17.74 -21.87 -36.83
N GLN A 494 17.70 -20.60 -37.24
CA GLN A 494 18.04 -20.20 -38.61
C GLN A 494 19.49 -20.55 -38.98
N SER A 495 20.42 -20.38 -38.05
CA SER A 495 21.83 -20.76 -38.24
C SER A 495 22.00 -22.27 -38.41
N GLU A 496 21.29 -23.07 -37.61
CA GLU A 496 21.28 -24.53 -37.71
C GLU A 496 20.68 -24.99 -39.06
N GLU A 497 19.54 -24.44 -39.46
CA GLU A 497 18.90 -24.72 -40.75
C GLU A 497 19.82 -24.34 -41.92
N ALA A 498 20.43 -23.15 -41.89
CA ALA A 498 21.40 -22.73 -42.90
C ALA A 498 22.62 -23.67 -42.95
N GLY A 499 23.07 -24.16 -41.79
CA GLY A 499 24.13 -25.16 -41.68
C GLY A 499 23.75 -26.52 -42.27
N GLU A 500 22.49 -26.95 -42.13
CA GLU A 500 21.96 -28.16 -42.78
C GLU A 500 21.89 -28.01 -44.30
N TYR A 501 21.33 -26.91 -44.81
CA TYR A 501 21.30 -26.64 -46.25
C TYR A 501 22.70 -26.60 -46.86
N ARG A 502 23.67 -26.00 -46.16
CA ARG A 502 25.08 -25.99 -46.60
C ARG A 502 25.65 -27.41 -46.67
N ARG A 503 25.52 -28.21 -45.61
CA ARG A 503 25.98 -29.61 -45.59
C ARG A 503 25.32 -30.46 -46.68
N TYR A 504 24.03 -30.26 -46.92
CA TYR A 504 23.29 -30.95 -47.98
C TYR A 504 23.82 -30.56 -49.37
N SER A 505 24.02 -29.27 -49.62
CA SER A 505 24.56 -28.76 -50.89
C SER A 505 25.97 -29.28 -51.16
N GLU A 506 26.85 -29.25 -50.15
CA GLU A 506 28.19 -29.85 -50.24
C GLU A 506 28.13 -31.36 -50.51
N SER A 507 27.18 -32.08 -49.91
CA SER A 507 27.01 -33.51 -50.12
C SER A 507 26.58 -33.82 -51.56
N ILE A 508 25.68 -33.02 -52.14
CA ILE A 508 25.31 -33.11 -53.56
C ILE A 508 26.56 -32.88 -54.43
N LEU A 509 27.28 -31.78 -54.21
CA LEU A 509 28.49 -31.45 -54.99
C LEU A 509 29.59 -32.51 -54.86
N ARG A 510 29.68 -33.21 -53.72
CA ARG A 510 30.61 -34.33 -53.50
C ARG A 510 30.19 -35.62 -54.21
N SER A 511 28.91 -35.81 -54.51
CA SER A 511 28.39 -37.03 -55.14
C SER A 511 28.44 -37.01 -56.67
N ILE A 512 28.63 -35.83 -57.28
CA ILE A 512 28.70 -35.66 -58.74
C ILE A 512 30.12 -35.96 -59.21
N ASP A 513 30.27 -36.88 -60.15
CA ASP A 513 31.57 -37.32 -60.70
C ASP A 513 32.05 -36.42 -61.86
N VAL A 514 31.89 -35.11 -61.69
CA VAL A 514 32.20 -34.06 -62.68
C VAL A 514 32.85 -32.89 -61.94
N GLY A 515 33.83 -32.23 -62.56
CA GLY A 515 34.45 -31.02 -62.02
C GLY A 515 33.49 -29.85 -62.09
N ILE A 516 33.15 -29.25 -60.94
CA ILE A 516 32.33 -28.05 -60.87
C ILE A 516 33.17 -26.97 -60.18
N ILE A 517 33.44 -25.90 -60.92
CA ILE A 517 34.19 -24.74 -60.44
C ILE A 517 33.30 -23.51 -60.64
N VAL A 518 33.09 -22.74 -59.56
CA VAL A 518 32.31 -21.50 -59.61
C VAL A 518 33.27 -20.33 -59.47
N LEU A 519 33.15 -19.36 -60.38
CA LEU A 519 33.96 -18.15 -60.42
C LEU A 519 33.08 -16.91 -60.22
N ASP A 520 33.65 -15.85 -59.65
CA ASP A 520 33.02 -14.53 -59.61
C ASP A 520 33.25 -13.71 -60.90
N ASP A 521 32.81 -12.46 -60.88
CA ASP A 521 32.94 -11.48 -61.96
C ASP A 521 34.40 -11.13 -62.31
N ASN A 522 35.32 -11.34 -61.38
CA ASN A 522 36.76 -11.16 -61.57
C ASN A 522 37.48 -12.47 -61.94
N LEU A 523 36.75 -13.55 -62.22
CA LEU A 523 37.26 -14.89 -62.51
C LEU A 523 38.07 -15.49 -61.34
N THR A 524 37.75 -15.09 -60.11
CA THR A 524 38.31 -15.64 -58.88
C THR A 524 37.53 -16.87 -58.48
N VAL A 525 38.21 -17.92 -58.00
CA VAL A 525 37.55 -19.16 -57.61
C VAL A 525 36.73 -18.97 -56.33
N GLN A 526 35.42 -19.16 -56.42
CA GLN A 526 34.47 -19.13 -55.31
C GLN A 526 34.11 -20.54 -54.81
N SER A 527 34.19 -21.55 -55.68
CA SER A 527 33.95 -22.94 -55.30
C SER A 527 34.83 -23.88 -56.09
N TRP A 528 35.36 -24.90 -55.40
CA TRP A 528 36.24 -25.91 -55.96
C TRP A 528 35.83 -27.30 -55.45
N ASN A 529 35.11 -28.07 -56.27
CA ASN A 529 34.54 -29.34 -55.81
C ASN A 529 35.58 -30.48 -55.71
N ARG A 530 35.24 -31.55 -54.99
CA ARG A 530 36.13 -32.69 -54.72
C ARG A 530 36.70 -33.36 -55.96
N TRP A 531 35.94 -33.40 -57.05
CA TRP A 531 36.44 -33.91 -58.33
C TRP A 531 37.64 -33.09 -58.82
N SER A 532 37.54 -31.77 -58.74
CA SER A 532 38.61 -30.84 -59.12
C SER A 532 39.84 -31.00 -58.23
N GLU A 533 39.66 -31.22 -56.93
CA GLU A 533 40.77 -31.56 -56.02
C GLU A 533 41.47 -32.87 -56.42
N ASN A 534 40.69 -33.91 -56.74
CA ASN A 534 41.22 -35.22 -57.06
C ASN A 534 41.97 -35.27 -58.39
N ILE A 535 41.51 -34.52 -59.40
CA ILE A 535 42.08 -34.50 -60.74
C ILE A 535 43.27 -33.53 -60.80
N TRP A 536 43.14 -32.32 -60.26
CA TRP A 536 44.17 -31.28 -60.38
C TRP A 536 45.17 -31.27 -59.22
N GLY A 537 44.81 -31.84 -58.06
CA GLY A 537 45.72 -32.01 -56.92
C GLY A 537 45.81 -30.82 -55.96
N LEU A 538 45.01 -29.77 -56.15
CA LEU A 538 44.91 -28.60 -55.25
C LEU A 538 43.66 -28.70 -54.37
N ARG A 539 43.78 -28.37 -53.08
CA ARG A 539 42.63 -28.37 -52.15
C ARG A 539 41.77 -27.13 -52.32
N SER A 540 40.48 -27.21 -52.02
CA SER A 540 39.56 -26.07 -52.11
C SER A 540 40.04 -24.86 -51.30
N GLU A 541 40.60 -25.08 -50.09
CA GLU A 541 41.12 -24.00 -49.22
C GLU A 541 42.33 -23.27 -49.79
N GLU A 542 43.10 -23.92 -50.68
CA GLU A 542 44.31 -23.34 -51.30
C GLU A 542 43.98 -22.52 -52.55
N VAL A 543 42.79 -22.74 -53.13
CA VAL A 543 42.39 -22.20 -54.43
C VAL A 543 41.27 -21.17 -54.30
N THR A 544 40.43 -21.28 -53.28
CA THR A 544 39.31 -20.34 -53.08
C THR A 544 39.86 -18.94 -52.80
N GLY A 545 39.44 -17.95 -53.58
CA GLY A 545 39.94 -16.57 -53.52
C GLY A 545 41.13 -16.28 -54.43
N GLU A 546 41.70 -17.29 -55.10
CA GLU A 546 42.76 -17.10 -56.09
C GLU A 546 42.19 -16.93 -57.52
N PRO A 547 42.87 -16.16 -58.40
CA PRO A 547 42.46 -16.03 -59.80
C PRO A 547 42.57 -17.38 -60.54
N PHE A 548 41.47 -17.86 -61.13
CA PHE A 548 41.43 -19.17 -61.79
C PHE A 548 42.47 -19.33 -62.92
N LEU A 549 42.75 -18.24 -63.63
CA LEU A 549 43.68 -18.23 -64.76
C LEU A 549 45.16 -18.32 -64.33
N ASP A 550 45.47 -18.11 -63.06
CA ASP A 550 46.83 -18.13 -62.52
C ASP A 550 47.16 -19.47 -61.84
N LEU A 551 46.19 -20.38 -61.77
CA LEU A 551 46.37 -21.71 -61.20
C LEU A 551 47.29 -22.58 -62.09
N ASP A 552 48.35 -23.10 -61.50
CA ASP A 552 49.25 -24.07 -62.13
C ASP A 552 48.67 -25.49 -62.02
N ILE A 553 47.64 -25.75 -62.82
CA ILE A 553 46.98 -27.04 -62.94
C ILE A 553 47.20 -27.63 -64.34
N GLY A 554 47.12 -28.95 -64.47
CA GLY A 554 47.32 -29.64 -65.76
C GLY A 554 46.24 -29.36 -66.82
N LEU A 555 45.25 -28.51 -66.53
CA LEU A 555 44.29 -27.96 -67.48
C LEU A 555 44.89 -26.71 -68.16
N PRO A 556 44.83 -26.56 -69.49
CA PRO A 556 45.35 -25.35 -70.17
C PRO A 556 44.41 -24.15 -69.97
N VAL A 557 44.34 -23.62 -68.75
CA VAL A 557 43.42 -22.55 -68.30
C VAL A 557 43.50 -21.28 -69.16
N GLN A 558 44.66 -20.96 -69.73
CA GLN A 558 44.81 -19.79 -70.60
C GLN A 558 43.99 -19.88 -71.89
N ARG A 559 43.65 -21.09 -72.36
CA ARG A 559 42.74 -21.27 -73.52
C ARG A 559 41.29 -20.97 -73.17
N LEU A 560 40.91 -21.02 -71.89
CA LEU A 560 39.57 -20.73 -71.40
C LEU A 560 39.34 -19.24 -71.15
N ARG A 561 40.39 -18.40 -71.18
CA ARG A 561 40.30 -16.94 -70.94
C ARG A 561 39.26 -16.25 -71.83
N ARG A 562 39.36 -16.43 -73.16
CA ARG A 562 38.42 -15.81 -74.12
C ARG A 562 36.99 -16.34 -73.96
N PRO A 563 36.75 -17.67 -73.95
CA PRO A 563 35.41 -18.21 -73.70
C PRO A 563 34.76 -17.73 -72.40
N LEU A 564 35.52 -17.62 -71.31
CA LEU A 564 35.00 -17.11 -70.03
C LEU A 564 34.61 -15.64 -70.10
N GLN A 565 35.42 -14.81 -70.75
CA GLN A 565 35.10 -13.39 -70.98
C GLN A 565 33.87 -13.23 -71.87
N ASP A 566 33.76 -14.04 -72.93
CA ASP A 566 32.62 -14.00 -73.85
C ASP A 566 31.31 -14.35 -73.14
N ILE A 567 31.32 -15.30 -72.20
CA ILE A 567 30.11 -15.69 -71.44
C ILE A 567 29.65 -14.60 -70.48
N LEU A 568 30.59 -13.92 -69.81
CA LEU A 568 30.26 -12.80 -68.92
C LEU A 568 29.66 -11.61 -69.70
N ILE A 569 29.97 -11.47 -70.99
CA ILE A 569 29.45 -10.40 -71.86
C ILE A 569 28.14 -10.80 -72.56
N THR A 570 28.06 -12.05 -73.05
CA THR A 570 26.97 -12.52 -73.92
C THR A 570 25.82 -13.16 -73.13
N GLU A 571 26.04 -13.48 -71.85
CA GLU A 571 25.08 -14.11 -70.93
C GLU A 571 24.46 -15.42 -71.45
N ALA A 572 25.12 -16.09 -72.39
CA ALA A 572 24.70 -17.34 -73.00
C ALA A 572 25.77 -18.43 -72.83
N PRO A 573 25.38 -19.70 -72.62
CA PRO A 573 26.33 -20.80 -72.54
C PRO A 573 27.03 -21.02 -73.90
N VAL A 574 28.34 -21.27 -73.87
CA VAL A 574 29.14 -21.58 -75.05
C VAL A 574 29.13 -23.08 -75.32
N ASP A 575 29.28 -23.47 -76.59
CA ASP A 575 29.41 -24.87 -76.98
C ASP A 575 30.52 -25.58 -76.20
N PRO A 576 30.35 -26.87 -75.83
CA PRO A 576 31.32 -27.60 -75.04
C PRO A 576 32.69 -27.62 -75.71
N LEU A 577 33.73 -27.21 -74.97
CA LEU A 577 35.11 -27.26 -75.45
C LEU A 577 35.74 -28.59 -75.06
N GLU A 578 36.30 -29.31 -76.04
CA GLU A 578 37.11 -30.50 -75.77
C GLU A 578 38.60 -30.15 -75.80
N MET A 579 39.32 -30.52 -74.75
CA MET A 579 40.76 -30.27 -74.66
C MET A 579 41.49 -31.39 -73.93
N GLU A 580 42.73 -31.62 -74.36
CA GLU A 580 43.65 -32.50 -73.63
C GLU A 580 44.19 -31.79 -72.39
N ALA A 581 44.13 -32.48 -71.26
CA ALA A 581 44.66 -32.04 -69.99
C ALA A 581 45.52 -33.14 -69.36
N MET A 582 46.28 -32.80 -68.32
CA MET A 582 47.04 -33.76 -67.51
C MET A 582 46.45 -33.82 -66.11
N ASP A 583 46.14 -35.03 -65.64
CA ASP A 583 45.78 -35.21 -64.24
C ASP A 583 47.02 -35.07 -63.32
N ARG A 584 46.79 -34.97 -62.01
CA ARG A 584 47.85 -34.88 -60.97
C ARG A 584 48.85 -36.05 -60.98
N ARG A 585 48.54 -37.16 -61.65
CA ARG A 585 49.42 -38.34 -61.80
C ARG A 585 50.18 -38.33 -63.12
N GLY A 586 50.05 -37.28 -63.93
CA GLY A 586 50.71 -37.12 -65.23
C GLY A 586 50.04 -37.90 -66.37
N ARG A 587 48.83 -38.43 -66.16
CA ARG A 587 48.08 -39.14 -67.20
C ARG A 587 47.33 -38.13 -68.08
N ARG A 588 47.42 -38.32 -69.40
CA ARG A 588 46.67 -37.52 -70.38
C ARG A 588 45.20 -37.92 -70.32
N ILE A 589 44.34 -36.94 -70.07
CA ILE A 589 42.89 -37.06 -70.06
C ILE A 589 42.30 -36.10 -71.10
N THR A 590 41.20 -36.49 -71.73
CA THR A 590 40.42 -35.61 -72.61
C THR A 590 39.26 -35.07 -71.81
N CYS A 591 39.28 -33.76 -71.54
CA CYS A 591 38.24 -33.08 -70.78
C CYS A 591 37.27 -32.39 -71.74
N ARG A 592 35.98 -32.63 -71.55
CA ARG A 592 34.90 -31.82 -72.14
C ARG A 592 34.46 -30.78 -71.11
N ILE A 593 34.52 -29.51 -71.49
CA ILE A 593 34.30 -28.37 -70.60
C ILE A 593 33.09 -27.59 -71.08
N ARG A 594 32.08 -27.47 -70.23
CA ARG A 594 30.92 -26.62 -70.44
C ARG A 594 31.02 -25.41 -69.54
N LEU A 595 30.83 -24.24 -70.12
CA LEU A 595 30.88 -22.97 -69.44
C LEU A 595 29.49 -22.35 -69.43
N SER A 596 29.04 -21.80 -68.31
CA SER A 596 27.71 -21.20 -68.17
C SER A 596 27.75 -19.98 -67.24
N PRO A 597 26.98 -18.91 -67.51
CA PRO A 597 26.96 -17.72 -66.64
C PRO A 597 26.24 -18.02 -65.32
N LEU A 598 26.72 -17.44 -64.23
CA LEU A 598 26.04 -17.46 -62.92
C LEU A 598 25.15 -16.21 -62.80
N LEU A 599 23.84 -16.41 -62.92
CA LEU A 599 22.84 -15.35 -62.86
C LEU A 599 22.28 -15.21 -61.43
N PHE A 600 22.20 -13.99 -60.92
CA PHE A 600 21.45 -13.65 -59.71
C PHE A 600 20.07 -13.07 -60.07
N ASP A 601 19.18 -12.85 -59.09
CA ASP A 601 17.77 -12.40 -59.25
C ASP A 601 17.53 -11.24 -60.23
N ASN A 602 18.56 -10.45 -60.52
CA ASN A 602 18.53 -9.28 -61.39
C ASN A 602 18.93 -9.57 -62.85
N TRP A 603 19.12 -10.85 -63.23
CA TRP A 603 19.57 -11.32 -64.55
C TRP A 603 20.95 -10.81 -65.01
N LEU A 604 21.71 -10.12 -64.16
CA LEU A 604 23.10 -9.78 -64.44
C LEU A 604 24.02 -10.97 -64.15
N ALA A 605 24.85 -11.37 -65.10
CA ALA A 605 25.91 -12.34 -64.86
C ALA A 605 26.95 -11.77 -63.88
N ARG A 606 27.04 -12.34 -62.67
CA ARG A 606 28.05 -11.96 -61.64
C ARG A 606 29.17 -12.99 -61.50
N GLY A 607 29.28 -13.92 -62.45
CA GLY A 607 30.27 -14.98 -62.41
C GLY A 607 30.05 -16.04 -63.48
N ALA A 608 30.84 -17.10 -63.41
CA ALA A 608 30.80 -18.21 -64.36
C ALA A 608 30.88 -19.55 -63.63
N VAL A 609 30.16 -20.55 -64.14
CA VAL A 609 30.23 -21.95 -63.70
C VAL A 609 30.91 -22.76 -64.79
N LEU A 610 31.96 -23.48 -64.41
CA LEU A 610 32.68 -24.41 -65.26
C LEU A 610 32.35 -25.83 -64.83
N ILE A 611 31.88 -26.62 -65.80
CA ILE A 611 31.58 -28.03 -65.64
C ILE A 611 32.57 -28.83 -66.51
N ILE A 612 33.36 -29.71 -65.91
CA ILE A 612 34.45 -30.46 -66.56
C ILE A 612 34.19 -31.97 -66.45
N GLU A 613 34.03 -32.64 -67.58
CA GLU A 613 33.80 -34.09 -67.68
C GLU A 613 35.02 -34.78 -68.31
N ASP A 614 35.46 -35.92 -67.78
CA ASP A 614 36.48 -36.78 -68.41
C ASP A 614 35.82 -37.72 -69.44
N VAL A 615 36.12 -37.53 -70.73
CA VAL A 615 35.55 -38.30 -71.85
C VAL A 615 36.56 -39.25 -72.50
N THR A 616 37.68 -39.54 -71.83
CA THR A 616 38.82 -40.27 -72.40
C THR A 616 38.46 -41.68 -72.91
N GLU A 617 37.63 -42.44 -72.18
CA GLU A 617 37.23 -43.79 -72.63
C GLU A 617 36.26 -43.77 -73.81
N ARG A 618 35.34 -42.80 -73.82
CA ARG A 618 34.35 -42.65 -74.90
C ARG A 618 35.03 -42.35 -76.24
N ALA A 619 36.01 -41.46 -76.24
CA ALA A 619 36.80 -41.11 -77.43
C ALA A 619 37.62 -42.30 -77.99
N ARG A 620 38.06 -43.24 -77.15
CA ARG A 620 38.78 -44.45 -77.59
C ARG A 620 37.87 -45.50 -78.23
N SER A 621 36.66 -45.66 -77.70
CA SER A 621 35.70 -46.65 -78.22
C SER A 621 35.23 -46.31 -79.63
N ASP A 622 34.95 -45.03 -79.90
CA ASP A 622 34.46 -44.58 -81.22
C ASP A 622 35.51 -44.78 -82.33
N ALA A 623 36.79 -44.64 -82.01
CA ALA A 623 37.89 -44.88 -82.95
C ALA A 623 38.07 -46.35 -83.34
N PHE A 624 37.72 -47.30 -82.45
CA PHE A 624 37.87 -48.73 -82.69
C PHE A 624 36.82 -49.28 -83.67
N THR A 625 35.57 -48.82 -83.56
CA THR A 625 34.46 -49.25 -84.43
C THR A 625 34.67 -48.86 -85.90
N SER A 626 35.24 -47.68 -86.16
CA SER A 626 35.56 -47.24 -87.53
C SER A 626 36.64 -48.07 -88.23
N TYR A 627 37.55 -48.70 -87.47
CA TYR A 627 38.63 -49.53 -88.03
C TYR A 627 38.11 -50.87 -88.59
N LEU A 628 37.19 -51.53 -87.87
CA LEU A 628 36.63 -52.83 -88.25
C LEU A 628 35.77 -52.76 -89.52
N GLY A 629 34.98 -51.70 -89.69
CA GLY A 629 34.13 -51.51 -90.88
C GLY A 629 34.90 -51.43 -92.20
N ARG A 630 36.13 -50.88 -92.18
CA ARG A 630 36.96 -50.74 -93.39
C ARG A 630 37.54 -52.07 -93.88
N ILE A 631 37.87 -52.99 -92.97
CA ILE A 631 38.49 -54.29 -93.30
C ILE A 631 37.50 -55.22 -94.00
N VAL A 632 36.26 -55.29 -93.54
CA VAL A 632 35.23 -56.20 -94.10
C VAL A 632 34.78 -55.75 -95.48
N GLY A 633 34.72 -54.43 -95.74
CA GLY A 633 34.27 -53.88 -97.02
C GLY A 633 35.16 -54.19 -98.23
N GLU A 634 36.47 -54.37 -98.04
CA GLU A 634 37.47 -54.54 -99.12
C GLU A 634 37.87 -56.01 -99.40
N SER A 635 37.24 -57.00 -98.74
CA SER A 635 37.58 -58.43 -98.90
C SER A 635 37.17 -59.02 -100.27
N LEU A 636 37.99 -59.95 -100.80
CA LEU A 636 37.76 -60.67 -102.07
C LEU A 636 36.73 -61.81 -101.96
N ASN A 637 36.49 -62.32 -100.74
CA ASN A 637 35.45 -63.32 -100.48
C ASN A 637 34.08 -62.64 -100.48
N GLU A 638 33.05 -63.33 -100.94
CA GLU A 638 31.70 -62.76 -100.98
C GLU A 638 31.07 -62.91 -99.60
N VAL A 639 30.77 -61.78 -98.95
CA VAL A 639 30.13 -61.74 -97.64
C VAL A 639 28.75 -61.15 -97.78
N TYR A 640 27.75 -61.92 -97.42
CA TYR A 640 26.35 -61.53 -97.43
C TYR A 640 25.85 -61.39 -95.99
N PHE A 641 25.27 -60.26 -95.65
CA PHE A 641 24.49 -60.08 -94.43
C PHE A 641 23.03 -60.09 -94.84
N LEU A 642 22.28 -61.07 -94.36
CA LEU A 642 20.91 -61.37 -94.75
C LEU A 642 19.97 -61.15 -93.57
N ASP A 643 18.74 -60.76 -93.87
CA ASP A 643 17.65 -60.81 -92.91
C ASP A 643 17.33 -62.27 -92.57
N SER A 644 17.24 -62.57 -91.27
CA SER A 644 17.03 -63.94 -90.79
C SER A 644 15.62 -64.49 -91.04
N SER A 645 14.65 -63.62 -91.35
CA SER A 645 13.26 -63.99 -91.61
C SER A 645 12.91 -64.06 -93.09
N THR A 646 13.42 -63.15 -93.92
CA THR A 646 13.13 -63.09 -95.36
C THR A 646 14.25 -63.64 -96.25
N PHE A 647 15.45 -63.84 -95.69
CA PHE A 647 16.67 -64.21 -96.44
C PHE A 647 17.08 -63.20 -97.53
N THR A 648 16.56 -61.98 -97.47
CA THR A 648 16.95 -60.88 -98.36
C THR A 648 18.25 -60.23 -97.89
N PHE A 649 19.03 -59.69 -98.81
CA PHE A 649 20.30 -59.05 -98.47
C PHE A 649 20.07 -57.73 -97.72
N HIS A 650 20.69 -57.56 -96.55
CA HIS A 650 20.73 -56.29 -95.81
C HIS A 650 21.98 -55.46 -96.20
N LEU A 651 23.11 -56.15 -96.27
CA LEU A 651 24.40 -55.61 -96.69
C LEU A 651 25.18 -56.69 -97.43
N VAL A 652 25.96 -56.31 -98.44
CA VAL A 652 26.97 -57.17 -99.04
C VAL A 652 28.29 -56.41 -99.10
N ASN A 653 29.41 -57.11 -99.08
CA ASN A 653 30.70 -56.46 -99.35
C ASN A 653 30.89 -56.21 -100.85
N LYS A 654 31.88 -55.39 -101.21
CA LYS A 654 32.09 -54.99 -102.61
C LYS A 654 32.37 -56.17 -103.55
N GLY A 655 33.09 -57.19 -103.07
CA GLY A 655 33.37 -58.41 -103.83
C GLY A 655 32.11 -59.22 -104.20
N ALA A 656 31.07 -59.16 -103.36
CA ALA A 656 29.78 -59.78 -103.63
C ALA A 656 28.97 -59.05 -104.71
N GLU A 657 28.91 -57.71 -104.68
CA GLU A 657 28.23 -56.93 -105.73
C GLU A 657 28.84 -57.19 -107.12
N GLU A 658 30.18 -57.20 -107.20
CA GLU A 658 30.90 -57.41 -108.46
C GLU A 658 30.69 -58.83 -109.02
N LYS A 659 30.67 -59.86 -108.17
CA LYS A 659 30.58 -61.27 -108.59
C LYS A 659 29.16 -61.76 -108.83
N LEU A 660 28.16 -61.18 -108.17
CA LEU A 660 26.73 -61.44 -108.44
C LEU A 660 26.24 -60.62 -109.64
N GLY A 661 26.86 -59.47 -109.91
CA GLY A 661 26.51 -58.58 -111.02
C GLY A 661 25.25 -57.74 -110.75
N TYR A 662 24.89 -57.54 -109.48
CA TYR A 662 23.78 -56.71 -109.03
C TYR A 662 24.27 -55.63 -108.04
N PRO A 663 23.76 -54.39 -108.10
CA PRO A 663 24.02 -53.38 -107.06
C PRO A 663 23.27 -53.71 -105.76
N LEU A 664 23.78 -53.27 -104.60
CA LEU A 664 23.21 -53.54 -103.27
C LEU A 664 21.72 -53.22 -103.16
N ASP A 665 21.26 -52.12 -103.77
CA ASP A 665 19.84 -51.74 -103.72
C ASP A 665 18.93 -52.73 -104.44
N ALA A 666 19.42 -53.40 -105.50
CA ALA A 666 18.69 -54.47 -106.17
C ALA A 666 18.77 -55.78 -105.36
N LEU A 667 19.95 -56.10 -104.81
CA LEU A 667 20.13 -57.28 -103.95
C LEU A 667 19.24 -57.23 -102.71
N ARG A 668 18.98 -56.05 -102.14
CA ARG A 668 18.08 -55.88 -100.99
C ARG A 668 16.65 -56.37 -101.20
N GLN A 669 16.24 -56.54 -102.45
CA GLN A 669 14.88 -56.98 -102.82
C GLN A 669 14.84 -58.44 -103.28
N ILE A 670 15.99 -59.12 -103.33
CA ILE A 670 16.13 -60.50 -103.80
C ILE A 670 16.45 -61.38 -102.59
N ALA A 671 15.77 -62.52 -102.42
CA ALA A 671 16.16 -63.49 -101.41
C ALA A 671 17.32 -64.35 -101.94
N LEU A 672 18.26 -64.76 -101.09
CA LEU A 672 19.44 -65.52 -101.54
C LEU A 672 19.07 -66.78 -102.35
N HIS A 673 18.00 -67.48 -101.96
CA HIS A 673 17.52 -68.67 -102.67
C HIS A 673 16.95 -68.39 -104.06
N ASP A 674 16.49 -67.17 -104.36
CA ASP A 674 16.02 -66.82 -105.71
C ASP A 674 17.16 -66.78 -106.73
N LEU A 675 18.40 -66.65 -106.26
CA LEU A 675 19.59 -66.73 -107.10
C LEU A 675 20.07 -68.17 -107.31
N MET A 676 19.36 -69.18 -106.78
CA MET A 676 19.84 -70.57 -106.72
C MET A 676 18.92 -71.48 -107.54
N PRO A 677 19.27 -71.84 -108.79
CA PRO A 677 18.40 -72.64 -109.66
C PRO A 677 18.13 -74.07 -109.15
N ASP A 678 19.02 -74.60 -108.30
CA ASP A 678 18.94 -75.98 -107.81
C ASP A 678 18.17 -76.13 -106.47
N ILE A 679 17.86 -75.02 -105.79
CA ILE A 679 17.28 -75.04 -104.44
C ILE A 679 16.14 -74.04 -104.36
N ASP A 680 14.90 -74.52 -104.21
CA ASP A 680 13.74 -73.66 -104.01
C ASP A 680 13.66 -73.09 -102.57
N ALA A 681 12.75 -72.13 -102.36
CA ALA A 681 12.57 -71.46 -101.07
C ALA A 681 12.29 -72.43 -99.90
N ILE A 682 11.54 -73.52 -100.15
CA ILE A 682 11.17 -74.50 -99.12
C ILE A 682 12.38 -75.37 -98.77
N ALA A 683 13.12 -75.82 -99.78
CA ALA A 683 14.35 -76.58 -99.60
C ALA A 683 15.43 -75.75 -98.88
N PHE A 684 15.58 -74.47 -99.25
CA PHE A 684 16.50 -73.55 -98.57
C PHE A 684 16.12 -73.32 -97.11
N GLY A 685 14.82 -73.10 -96.83
CA GLY A 685 14.32 -72.94 -95.46
C GLY A 685 14.65 -74.15 -94.57
N ARG A 686 14.48 -75.38 -95.08
CA ARG A 686 14.86 -76.61 -94.35
C ARG A 686 16.37 -76.76 -94.16
N LEU A 687 17.16 -76.32 -95.14
CA LEU A 687 18.62 -76.34 -95.02
C LEU A 687 19.11 -75.40 -93.90
N VAL A 688 18.47 -74.24 -93.73
CA VAL A 688 18.89 -73.21 -92.76
C VAL A 688 18.17 -73.35 -91.40
N GLU A 689 17.09 -74.11 -91.29
CA GLU A 689 16.34 -74.34 -90.04
C GLU A 689 17.20 -74.83 -88.85
N PRO A 690 18.15 -75.77 -89.01
CA PRO A 690 19.05 -76.16 -87.91
C PRO A 690 19.95 -75.00 -87.44
N LEU A 691 20.23 -74.01 -88.29
CA LEU A 691 21.02 -72.83 -87.95
C LEU A 691 20.19 -71.79 -87.19
N LEU A 692 18.94 -71.56 -87.63
CA LEU A 692 18.02 -70.61 -86.98
C LEU A 692 17.51 -71.10 -85.62
N SER A 693 17.32 -72.40 -85.47
CA SER A 693 16.95 -73.04 -84.19
C SER A 693 18.13 -73.15 -83.20
N GLY A 694 19.35 -72.93 -83.68
CA GLY A 694 20.58 -73.07 -82.90
C GLY A 694 21.05 -74.52 -82.69
N GLU A 695 20.48 -75.49 -83.42
CA GLU A 695 20.94 -76.89 -83.42
C GLU A 695 22.37 -77.01 -83.98
N LYS A 696 22.70 -76.22 -85.01
CA LYS A 696 24.05 -76.11 -85.58
C LYS A 696 24.53 -74.67 -85.52
N ALA A 697 25.82 -74.48 -85.24
CA ALA A 697 26.44 -73.16 -85.22
C ALA A 697 26.76 -72.62 -86.62
N GLU A 698 26.92 -73.51 -87.60
CA GLU A 698 27.26 -73.19 -88.97
C GLU A 698 26.67 -74.25 -89.91
N ILE A 699 26.28 -73.84 -91.10
CA ILE A 699 25.85 -74.74 -92.17
C ILE A 699 26.66 -74.44 -93.42
N VAL A 700 27.24 -75.49 -93.98
CA VAL A 700 28.01 -75.44 -95.23
C VAL A 700 27.37 -76.36 -96.25
N PHE A 701 27.11 -75.84 -97.44
CA PHE A 701 26.58 -76.64 -98.54
C PHE A 701 27.00 -76.06 -99.90
N GLU A 702 27.17 -76.95 -100.87
CA GLU A 702 27.45 -76.57 -102.26
C GLU A 702 26.13 -76.37 -103.01
N THR A 703 26.10 -75.32 -103.84
CA THR A 703 24.95 -74.96 -104.66
C THR A 703 25.42 -74.16 -105.85
N THR A 704 24.56 -74.03 -106.85
CA THR A 704 24.80 -73.13 -107.94
C THR A 704 24.11 -71.79 -107.70
N ILE A 705 24.80 -70.69 -108.04
CA ILE A 705 24.26 -69.34 -108.04
C ILE A 705 24.20 -68.83 -109.49
N GLU A 706 23.03 -68.34 -109.90
CA GLU A 706 22.79 -67.63 -111.15
C GLU A 706 23.06 -66.13 -110.97
N ARG A 707 23.84 -65.57 -111.89
CA ARG A 707 24.21 -64.15 -111.93
C ARG A 707 23.22 -63.34 -112.76
N SER A 708 23.33 -62.01 -112.71
CA SER A 708 22.49 -61.11 -113.50
C SER A 708 22.58 -61.32 -115.02
N ASP A 709 23.68 -61.89 -115.52
CA ASP A 709 23.89 -62.25 -116.94
C ASP A 709 23.39 -63.66 -117.31
N ARG A 710 22.72 -64.35 -116.38
CA ARG A 710 22.28 -65.76 -116.47
C ARG A 710 23.42 -66.78 -116.59
N SER A 711 24.66 -66.37 -116.35
CA SER A 711 25.74 -67.32 -116.14
C SER A 711 25.60 -67.93 -114.75
N VAL A 712 25.98 -69.20 -114.64
CA VAL A 712 25.70 -70.04 -113.49
C VAL A 712 27.04 -70.51 -112.92
N ARG A 713 27.25 -70.34 -111.61
CA ARG A 713 28.51 -70.62 -110.92
C ARG A 713 28.32 -71.52 -109.71
N GLN A 714 29.16 -72.54 -109.58
CA GLN A 714 29.19 -73.40 -108.40
C GLN A 714 29.87 -72.69 -107.23
N VAL A 715 29.15 -72.58 -106.12
CA VAL A 715 29.65 -71.99 -104.89
C VAL A 715 29.39 -72.90 -103.69
N GLU A 716 30.31 -72.87 -102.75
CA GLU A 716 30.10 -73.37 -101.40
C GLU A 716 29.64 -72.19 -100.54
N LEU A 717 28.46 -72.31 -99.93
CA LEU A 717 27.92 -71.32 -99.00
C LEU A 717 28.16 -71.80 -97.57
N CYS A 718 28.87 -70.99 -96.79
CA CYS A 718 29.06 -71.12 -95.36
C CYS A 718 28.18 -70.08 -94.65
N MET A 719 27.19 -70.53 -93.86
CA MET A 719 26.21 -69.66 -93.23
C MET A 719 26.27 -69.75 -91.70
N GLN A 720 26.18 -68.61 -91.04
CA GLN A 720 26.15 -68.47 -89.58
C GLN A 720 25.03 -67.50 -89.16
N TYR A 721 24.34 -67.80 -88.05
CA TYR A 721 23.25 -66.98 -87.53
C TYR A 721 23.64 -66.26 -86.23
N PHE A 722 23.38 -64.95 -86.18
CA PHE A 722 23.70 -64.08 -85.05
C PHE A 722 22.40 -63.59 -84.38
N PRO A 723 21.80 -64.38 -83.47
CA PRO A 723 20.50 -64.07 -82.86
C PRO A 723 20.52 -62.91 -81.85
N ARG A 724 21.71 -62.47 -81.40
CA ARG A 724 21.85 -61.41 -80.39
C ARG A 724 21.90 -60.00 -80.97
N GLU A 725 22.10 -59.87 -82.28
CA GLU A 725 22.03 -58.58 -82.97
C GLU A 725 20.58 -58.10 -83.10
N GLN A 726 20.37 -56.79 -83.17
CA GLN A 726 19.03 -56.18 -83.32
C GLN A 726 18.98 -55.31 -84.59
N PRO A 727 18.38 -55.78 -85.69
CA PRO A 727 17.68 -57.06 -85.86
C PRO A 727 18.63 -58.27 -85.97
N PRO A 728 18.15 -59.51 -85.75
CA PRO A 728 18.97 -60.72 -85.91
C PRO A 728 19.44 -60.91 -87.35
N ILE A 729 20.74 -61.10 -87.55
CA ILE A 729 21.36 -61.17 -88.89
C ILE A 729 21.88 -62.57 -89.18
N LEU A 730 21.69 -63.02 -90.42
CA LEU A 730 22.28 -64.23 -90.95
C LEU A 730 23.44 -63.85 -91.87
N VAL A 731 24.66 -64.31 -91.58
CA VAL A 731 25.85 -64.03 -92.39
C VAL A 731 26.17 -65.24 -93.25
N ALA A 732 26.36 -65.03 -94.54
CA ALA A 732 26.77 -66.06 -95.48
C ALA A 732 28.07 -65.66 -96.18
N LEU A 733 28.99 -66.61 -96.27
CA LEU A 733 30.25 -66.52 -97.01
C LEU A 733 30.13 -67.42 -98.23
N ALA A 734 30.28 -66.87 -99.44
CA ALA A 734 30.26 -67.65 -100.67
C ALA A 734 31.68 -67.83 -101.23
N HIS A 735 32.06 -69.09 -101.45
CA HIS A 735 33.33 -69.47 -102.04
C HIS A 735 33.11 -70.15 -103.40
N ASP A 736 33.81 -69.69 -104.43
CA ASP A 736 33.75 -70.29 -105.77
C ASP A 736 34.50 -71.63 -105.79
N VAL A 737 33.80 -72.73 -106.13
CA VAL A 737 34.37 -74.09 -106.17
C VAL A 737 34.46 -74.65 -107.59
N THR A 738 34.19 -73.83 -108.61
CA THR A 738 34.15 -74.25 -110.03
C THR A 738 35.46 -74.91 -110.49
N GLU A 739 36.61 -74.43 -110.00
CA GLU A 739 37.93 -74.98 -110.36
C GLU A 739 38.25 -76.30 -109.61
N ARG A 740 37.73 -76.48 -108.40
CA ARG A 740 37.97 -77.65 -107.54
C ARG A 740 37.24 -78.89 -108.04
N GLN A 741 36.02 -78.75 -108.56
CA GLN A 741 35.25 -79.87 -109.13
C GLN A 741 35.74 -80.30 -110.52
N ARG A 742 36.32 -79.39 -111.31
CA ARG A 742 36.90 -79.72 -112.62
C ARG A 742 38.06 -80.71 -112.49
N ILE A 743 38.79 -80.65 -111.38
CA ILE A 743 39.88 -81.58 -111.04
C ILE A 743 39.33 -82.93 -110.54
N GLY A 744 38.24 -82.95 -109.77
CA GLY A 744 37.62 -84.20 -109.26
C GLY A 744 36.87 -85.05 -110.31
N MET A 745 36.36 -84.43 -111.39
CA MET A 745 35.74 -85.15 -112.52
C MET A 745 36.76 -85.77 -113.49
N GLU A 746 38.01 -85.31 -113.50
CA GLU A 746 39.09 -85.93 -114.27
C GLU A 746 39.61 -87.21 -113.58
N ASP A 747 39.66 -87.24 -112.25
CA ASP A 747 40.07 -88.43 -111.49
C ASP A 747 39.03 -89.57 -111.52
N SER A 748 37.73 -89.25 -111.50
CA SER A 748 36.65 -90.27 -111.50
C SER A 748 36.40 -90.93 -112.88
N ARG A 749 36.85 -90.32 -113.99
CA ARG A 749 36.84 -90.94 -115.32
C ARG A 749 38.03 -91.88 -115.57
N ALA A 750 39.08 -91.83 -114.76
CA ALA A 750 40.25 -92.70 -114.89
C ALA A 750 40.03 -94.10 -114.29
N GLU A 751 39.11 -94.27 -113.34
CA GLU A 751 38.86 -95.56 -112.63
C GLU A 751 37.80 -96.47 -113.29
N THR A 752 37.13 -96.07 -114.38
CA THR A 752 36.15 -96.92 -115.10
C THR A 752 36.64 -97.51 -116.43
N THR A 753 37.91 -97.30 -116.78
CA THR A 753 38.55 -97.89 -117.97
C THR A 753 39.76 -98.75 -117.57
N SER A 754 39.48 -99.90 -116.97
CA SER A 754 40.30 -101.12 -117.06
C SER A 754 39.37 -102.32 -116.95
N GLY A 755 38.76 -102.68 -118.07
CA GLY A 755 37.95 -103.87 -118.29
C GLY A 755 37.98 -104.25 -119.75
#